data_AF-A0A933NMS2-F1
#
_entry.id   AF-A0A933NMS2-F1
#
_cell.length_a   1.000
_cell.length_b   1.000
_cell.length_c   1.000
_cell.angle_alpha   90.00
_cell.angle_beta   90.00
_cell.angle_gamma   90.00
#
_symmetry.space_group_name_H-M   'P 1'
#
loop_
_entity.id
_entity.type
_entity.pdbx_description
1 polymer ?
#
loop_
_entity_poly.entity_id
_entity_poly.type
_entity_poly.pdbx_seq_one_letter_code
_entity_poly.pdbx_strand_id
1 'polypeptide(L)'
;MHEEADSGRQFPLLESASEEERLEGLRQLLSRGPPDLDAVLARVASRDGSARIRYAARKALALRERARAGGAAASAKPAEPAPAREPPPLAEALRSPVPAERLAAAQQASKAATPRDVQAAREQLAAEPDAGVRARLVSVLERFGAATDIELLIPLLRDADNRVRANAVLAAAAADLTRAAPHLMTLLADGDHRVRANCTLSLSTLGEDQVLLCLERMLGEESVAMRDAAAFALAGMPSDAALPLLRRAMTDKSPMVREKAQGGLQRLADGGNAEAVRLLGALAHGEPVPQEAAEVVGAVEDLPVGPEKLADPNPKVRIRALTEAIADKRRDLADEIVARLEVEANEFVLSKVLVAVGELGETEHGSAVKRLLVHSDPRVVSNAIEALTRLKAYDRAAAVRPLLSLRNGRARAAATIFMARADRSFDALDAVRKMLTAREWDLRLAGVHALAQLDLPDSTLLLEPLLSDFSAAVREKAFQLLETRARRGDEMAKDLIEMCRQGFVERKERSLKLVPAPRAKRLLAFYADLFALALLTMPAWAGAYWMISEVGLRAGVIALALSTVMLGVLFFVKDGLRGGRGIGKGSAGLRVVDLERYAACSRAKSLLRQAMLGVPILNLIEAGMVLARRDGRRLADLLLNTQVVDEEQRPLTVAEHLVLWVFTAAGVALIVFVQVAQSNAQQMFLRSQGVPSASRPAAPRSSALQLPNADWRIATRFGRRATLKHKTSSGLEDADLTVDWREYRPRRKQTGEAGRRAEVEGLTSLMAATLGGKGSRNRESNRRVLDFADGLGAAFDTELAVRQARVHMRCYVWSKEQAVVTARLMSMESRALDGLEADVQSVIESAGRQPVD
;
A
#
# COMPACT_ATOMS: atom_id res chain seq x y z
N MET A 1 -30.74 -51.28 34.33
CA MET A 1 -31.55 -51.01 33.13
C MET A 1 -30.69 -50.12 32.26
N HIS A 2 -29.79 -50.75 31.49
CA HIS A 2 -29.97 -51.02 30.05
C HIS A 2 -30.08 -49.67 29.30
N GLU A 3 -29.14 -49.26 28.46
CA GLU A 3 -28.40 -50.05 27.47
C GLU A 3 -26.93 -49.59 27.28
N GLU A 4 -26.07 -50.58 27.07
CA GLU A 4 -24.91 -50.47 26.18
C GLU A 4 -25.38 -50.20 24.75
N ALA A 5 -24.85 -49.15 24.14
CA ALA A 5 -24.73 -48.95 22.68
C ALA A 5 -23.78 -47.75 22.49
N ASP A 6 -22.74 -47.72 21.68
CA ASP A 6 -22.17 -48.69 20.76
C ASP A 6 -20.80 -48.11 20.37
N SER A 7 -19.83 -49.01 20.19
CA SER A 7 -18.58 -48.81 19.47
C SER A 7 -18.73 -47.99 18.18
N GLY A 8 -17.78 -47.08 17.92
CA GLY A 8 -17.57 -46.54 16.57
C GLY A 8 -18.24 -45.21 16.24
N ARG A 9 -18.13 -44.18 17.09
CA ARG A 9 -18.39 -42.80 16.63
C ARG A 9 -17.25 -42.32 15.72
N GLN A 10 -17.20 -42.85 14.51
CA GLN A 10 -16.65 -42.12 13.37
C GLN A 10 -17.37 -40.77 13.34
N PHE A 11 -16.62 -39.68 13.31
CA PHE A 11 -17.18 -38.36 13.07
C PHE A 11 -17.20 -38.18 11.56
N PRO A 12 -18.30 -38.50 10.85
CA PRO A 12 -18.29 -38.66 9.41
C PRO A 12 -17.95 -37.33 8.71
N LEU A 13 -18.39 -36.24 9.35
CA LEU A 13 -18.09 -34.88 8.94
C LEU A 13 -16.60 -34.55 9.01
N LEU A 14 -15.82 -35.12 9.93
CA LEU A 14 -14.37 -34.92 10.02
C LEU A 14 -13.58 -35.72 8.97
N GLU A 15 -14.20 -36.74 8.37
CA GLU A 15 -13.61 -37.54 7.29
C GLU A 15 -14.12 -37.12 5.89
N SER A 16 -15.03 -36.13 5.83
CA SER A 16 -15.56 -35.58 4.57
C SER A 16 -14.45 -34.91 3.73
N ALA A 17 -14.55 -35.00 2.40
CA ALA A 17 -13.66 -34.26 1.49
C ALA A 17 -13.90 -32.74 1.55
N SER A 18 -15.09 -32.30 1.94
CA SER A 18 -15.47 -30.89 2.05
C SER A 18 -14.88 -30.22 3.29
N GLU A 19 -14.12 -29.14 3.10
CA GLU A 19 -13.50 -28.39 4.20
C GLU A 19 -14.55 -27.78 5.15
N GLU A 20 -15.69 -27.33 4.63
CA GLU A 20 -16.72 -26.70 5.45
C GLU A 20 -17.43 -27.71 6.35
N GLU A 21 -17.66 -28.92 5.84
CA GLU A 21 -18.24 -30.02 6.61
C GLU A 21 -17.28 -30.50 7.70
N ARG A 22 -15.98 -30.58 7.42
CA ARG A 22 -14.97 -30.88 8.45
C ARG A 22 -14.88 -29.80 9.52
N LEU A 23 -15.03 -28.52 9.16
CA LEU A 23 -15.06 -27.41 10.12
C LEU A 23 -16.30 -27.49 11.03
N GLU A 24 -17.44 -27.84 10.45
CA GLU A 24 -18.68 -28.05 11.21
C GLU A 24 -18.60 -29.29 12.09
N GLY A 25 -18.02 -30.38 11.59
CA GLY A 25 -17.67 -31.56 12.39
C GLY A 25 -16.79 -31.20 13.60
N LEU A 26 -15.83 -30.30 13.42
CA LEU A 26 -14.94 -29.83 14.51
C LEU A 26 -15.68 -29.01 15.57
N ARG A 27 -16.65 -28.19 15.15
CA ARG A 27 -17.52 -27.44 16.09
C ARG A 27 -18.44 -28.37 16.87
N GLN A 28 -19.02 -29.36 16.19
CA GLN A 28 -19.85 -30.38 16.84
C GLN A 28 -19.04 -31.23 17.83
N LEU A 29 -17.77 -31.47 17.54
CA LEU A 29 -16.83 -32.13 18.45
C LEU A 29 -16.65 -31.32 19.75
N LEU A 30 -16.38 -30.02 19.60
CA LEU A 30 -16.10 -29.11 20.70
C LEU A 30 -17.30 -28.85 21.58
N SER A 31 -18.52 -28.88 21.02
CA SER A 31 -19.76 -28.71 21.77
C SER A 31 -20.17 -29.97 22.54
N ARG A 32 -19.92 -31.17 22.00
CA ARG A 32 -20.26 -32.44 22.65
C ARG A 32 -19.30 -32.82 23.78
N GLY A 33 -18.04 -32.38 23.70
CA GLY A 33 -17.06 -32.62 24.76
C GLY A 33 -16.77 -34.10 25.06
N PRO A 34 -16.61 -35.00 24.06
CA PRO A 34 -16.32 -36.41 24.36
C PRO A 34 -15.01 -36.55 25.17
N PRO A 35 -14.87 -37.61 25.99
CA PRO A 35 -13.75 -37.74 26.91
C PRO A 35 -12.37 -37.79 26.24
N ASP A 36 -12.30 -38.16 24.96
CA ASP A 36 -11.09 -38.23 24.12
C ASP A 36 -10.90 -37.02 23.19
N LEU A 37 -11.70 -35.96 23.37
CA LEU A 37 -11.76 -34.78 22.50
C LEU A 37 -10.39 -34.17 22.18
N ASP A 38 -9.49 -34.05 23.15
CA ASP A 38 -8.19 -33.43 22.91
C ASP A 38 -7.27 -34.31 22.06
N ALA A 39 -7.38 -35.64 22.17
CA ALA A 39 -6.64 -36.56 21.32
C ALA A 39 -7.12 -36.50 19.86
N VAL A 40 -8.44 -36.34 19.65
CA VAL A 40 -9.02 -36.16 18.30
C VAL A 40 -8.62 -34.80 17.72
N LEU A 41 -8.70 -33.72 18.50
CA LEU A 41 -8.29 -32.37 18.07
C LEU A 41 -6.80 -32.30 17.74
N ALA A 42 -5.92 -32.94 18.51
CA ALA A 42 -4.49 -33.00 18.23
C ALA A 42 -4.17 -33.75 16.92
N ARG A 43 -4.92 -34.83 16.62
CA ARG A 43 -4.80 -35.59 15.38
C ARG A 43 -5.23 -34.75 14.17
N VAL A 44 -6.36 -34.05 14.25
CA VAL A 44 -6.85 -33.17 13.17
C VAL A 44 -5.93 -31.95 12.99
N ALA A 45 -5.41 -31.38 14.08
CA ALA A 45 -4.46 -30.27 14.06
C ALA A 45 -3.15 -30.56 13.31
N SER A 46 -2.75 -31.85 13.26
CA SER A 46 -1.50 -32.31 12.66
C SER A 46 -1.68 -32.95 11.28
N ARG A 47 -2.78 -33.71 11.06
CA ARG A 47 -2.94 -34.56 9.86
C ARG A 47 -3.95 -34.07 8.82
N ASP A 48 -4.81 -33.08 9.12
CA ASP A 48 -5.79 -32.60 8.13
C ASP A 48 -5.11 -31.84 6.98
N GLY A 49 -5.54 -32.05 5.74
CA GLY A 49 -4.97 -31.40 4.54
C GLY A 49 -5.15 -29.87 4.51
N SER A 50 -6.21 -29.34 5.14
CA SER A 50 -6.51 -27.91 5.15
C SER A 50 -5.79 -27.15 6.27
N ALA A 51 -5.07 -26.09 5.91
CA ALA A 51 -4.42 -25.21 6.88
C ALA A 51 -5.42 -24.52 7.83
N ARG A 52 -6.64 -24.25 7.35
CA ARG A 52 -7.70 -23.59 8.12
C ARG A 52 -8.25 -24.52 9.20
N ILE A 53 -8.50 -25.78 8.85
CA ILE A 53 -8.92 -26.83 9.80
C ILE A 53 -7.84 -27.05 10.86
N ARG A 54 -6.58 -27.18 10.44
CA ARG A 54 -5.45 -27.36 11.37
C ARG A 54 -5.32 -26.20 12.37
N TYR A 55 -5.49 -24.96 11.90
CA TYR A 55 -5.46 -23.79 12.78
C TYR A 55 -6.62 -23.77 13.77
N ALA A 56 -7.84 -24.07 13.33
CA ALA A 56 -9.02 -24.12 14.19
C ALA A 56 -8.87 -25.18 15.29
N ALA A 57 -8.37 -26.37 14.94
CA ALA A 57 -8.11 -27.44 15.90
C ALA A 57 -7.02 -27.08 16.93
N ARG A 58 -5.90 -26.46 16.51
CA ARG A 58 -4.86 -25.97 17.44
C ARG A 58 -5.35 -24.88 18.37
N LYS A 59 -6.13 -23.93 17.84
CA LYS A 59 -6.72 -22.86 18.64
C LYS A 59 -7.67 -23.43 19.69
N ALA A 60 -8.46 -24.45 19.33
CA ALA A 60 -9.33 -25.13 20.26
C ALA A 60 -8.55 -25.91 21.33
N LEU A 61 -7.47 -26.60 20.96
CA LEU A 61 -6.58 -27.29 21.92
C LEU A 61 -5.95 -26.29 22.90
N ALA A 62 -5.39 -25.19 22.40
CA ALA A 62 -4.74 -24.17 23.21
C ALA A 62 -5.72 -23.45 24.16
N LEU A 63 -6.97 -23.25 23.74
CA LEU A 63 -8.01 -22.70 24.60
C LEU A 63 -8.40 -23.69 25.71
N ARG A 64 -8.43 -24.98 25.42
CA ARG A 64 -8.74 -26.04 26.40
C ARG A 64 -7.57 -26.32 27.35
N GLU A 65 -6.33 -26.28 26.87
CA GLU A 65 -5.12 -26.32 27.71
C GLU A 65 -5.04 -25.09 28.62
N ARG A 66 -5.38 -23.89 28.11
CA ARG A 66 -5.51 -22.68 28.95
C ARG A 66 -6.64 -22.80 29.97
N ALA A 67 -7.76 -23.42 29.60
CA ALA A 67 -8.86 -23.68 30.52
C ALA A 67 -8.49 -24.70 31.62
N ARG A 68 -7.71 -25.75 31.29
CA ARG A 68 -7.15 -26.69 32.28
C ARG A 68 -6.05 -26.07 33.14
N ALA A 69 -5.16 -25.27 32.55
CA ALA A 69 -4.11 -24.55 33.24
C ALA A 69 -4.66 -23.47 34.18
N GLY A 70 -5.83 -22.89 33.84
CA GLY A 70 -6.57 -21.98 34.72
C GLY A 70 -7.25 -22.66 35.92
N GLY A 71 -7.38 -23.99 35.92
CA GLY A 71 -8.01 -24.78 36.99
C GLY A 71 -7.04 -25.42 37.98
N ALA A 72 -5.74 -25.51 37.70
CA ALA A 72 -4.81 -26.36 38.46
C ALA A 72 -3.54 -25.66 38.99
N ALA A 73 -3.46 -24.33 38.98
CA ALA A 73 -2.25 -23.62 39.43
C ALA A 73 -2.55 -22.31 40.19
N ALA A 74 -3.36 -22.40 41.23
CA ALA A 74 -3.19 -21.57 42.43
C ALA A 74 -3.03 -22.48 43.66
N SER A 75 -2.13 -23.45 43.56
CA SER A 75 -1.30 -23.90 44.68
C SER A 75 -0.43 -25.02 44.16
N ALA A 76 0.80 -24.66 43.86
CA ALA A 76 1.83 -25.60 44.19
C ALA A 76 1.92 -25.61 45.74
N LYS A 77 1.83 -26.77 46.37
CA LYS A 77 3.01 -27.12 47.13
C LYS A 77 3.54 -28.49 46.70
N PRO A 78 4.14 -28.64 45.52
CA PRO A 78 5.43 -29.29 45.44
C PRO A 78 6.42 -28.37 46.13
N ALA A 79 7.17 -28.99 47.03
CA ALA A 79 8.26 -28.44 47.79
C ALA A 79 9.06 -27.39 47.01
N GLU A 80 9.40 -26.33 47.71
CA GLU A 80 10.43 -25.35 47.39
C GLU A 80 11.55 -25.98 46.53
N PRO A 81 11.70 -25.58 45.25
CA PRO A 81 12.92 -25.81 44.53
C PRO A 81 13.47 -24.44 44.10
N ALA A 82 14.37 -23.92 44.92
CA ALA A 82 15.25 -22.79 44.62
C ALA A 82 14.57 -21.41 44.37
N PRO A 83 15.25 -20.29 44.71
CA PRO A 83 14.68 -18.95 44.61
C PRO A 83 14.27 -18.62 43.15
N ALA A 84 13.01 -18.28 42.94
CA ALA A 84 12.53 -17.70 41.67
C ALA A 84 13.13 -16.30 41.52
N ARG A 85 14.23 -16.27 40.76
CA ARG A 85 15.05 -15.11 40.40
C ARG A 85 14.18 -13.92 39.96
N GLU A 86 14.64 -12.70 40.27
CA GLU A 86 14.21 -11.47 39.59
C GLU A 86 13.97 -11.77 38.10
N PRO A 87 12.92 -11.20 37.46
CA PRO A 87 12.68 -11.46 36.04
C PRO A 87 14.00 -11.26 35.32
N PRO A 88 14.49 -12.29 34.60
CA PRO A 88 15.84 -12.27 34.07
C PRO A 88 16.04 -10.92 33.39
N PRO A 89 17.16 -10.22 33.66
CA PRO A 89 17.51 -9.01 32.94
C PRO A 89 17.17 -9.20 31.46
N LEU A 90 16.63 -8.18 30.77
CA LEU A 90 16.06 -8.34 29.42
C LEU A 90 16.97 -9.15 28.47
N ALA A 91 18.29 -9.02 28.59
CA ALA A 91 19.34 -9.85 28.01
C ALA A 91 19.24 -11.39 28.24
N GLU A 92 18.86 -11.85 29.43
CA GLU A 92 18.59 -13.26 29.74
C GLU A 92 17.23 -13.72 29.18
N ALA A 93 16.21 -12.86 29.19
CA ALA A 93 14.91 -13.18 28.59
C ALA A 93 14.97 -13.34 27.06
N LEU A 94 15.88 -12.60 26.40
CA LEU A 94 16.20 -12.79 24.98
C LEU A 94 16.76 -14.18 24.67
N ARG A 95 17.40 -14.84 25.66
CA ARG A 95 17.97 -16.18 25.55
C ARG A 95 17.09 -17.27 26.17
N SER A 96 15.82 -16.95 26.48
CA SER A 96 14.88 -17.91 27.04
C SER A 96 14.72 -19.12 26.11
N PRO A 97 14.64 -20.36 26.61
CA PRO A 97 14.32 -21.52 25.77
C PRO A 97 12.91 -21.42 25.14
N VAL A 98 12.03 -20.57 25.67
CA VAL A 98 10.64 -20.40 25.22
C VAL A 98 10.54 -19.33 24.12
N PRO A 99 10.14 -19.67 22.88
CA PRO A 99 10.07 -18.71 21.77
C PRO A 99 9.15 -17.50 22.03
N ALA A 100 8.04 -17.71 22.75
CA ALA A 100 7.10 -16.64 23.09
C ALA A 100 7.72 -15.60 24.04
N GLU A 101 8.57 -16.04 24.97
CA GLU A 101 9.29 -15.16 25.89
C GLU A 101 10.39 -14.40 25.16
N ARG A 102 11.14 -15.09 24.28
CA ARG A 102 12.13 -14.43 23.41
C ARG A 102 11.50 -13.38 22.51
N LEU A 103 10.32 -13.68 21.93
CA LEU A 103 9.59 -12.72 21.11
C LEU A 103 9.16 -11.49 21.91
N ALA A 104 8.60 -11.70 23.10
CA ALA A 104 8.19 -10.60 23.98
C ALA A 104 9.40 -9.75 24.42
N ALA A 105 10.52 -10.40 24.76
CA ALA A 105 11.78 -9.75 25.09
C ALA A 105 12.35 -8.95 23.90
N ALA A 106 12.39 -9.53 22.71
CA ALA A 106 12.83 -8.84 21.49
C ALA A 106 11.90 -7.66 21.14
N GLN A 107 10.60 -7.78 21.38
CA GLN A 107 9.64 -6.70 21.20
C GLN A 107 9.84 -5.54 22.17
N GLN A 108 10.24 -5.85 23.40
CA GLN A 108 10.59 -4.87 24.41
C GLN A 108 11.93 -4.21 24.08
N ALA A 109 12.96 -5.00 23.74
CA ALA A 109 14.29 -4.51 23.38
C ALA A 109 14.26 -3.59 22.15
N SER A 110 13.41 -3.88 21.14
CA SER A 110 13.34 -3.03 19.94
C SER A 110 12.74 -1.63 20.19
N LYS A 111 12.18 -1.39 21.38
CA LYS A 111 11.66 -0.08 21.80
C LYS A 111 12.71 0.69 22.59
N ALA A 112 13.42 0.00 23.47
CA ALA A 112 14.53 0.52 24.26
C ALA A 112 15.43 -0.66 24.66
N ALA A 113 16.67 -0.67 24.17
CA ALA A 113 17.68 -1.67 24.51
C ALA A 113 18.85 -1.00 25.21
N THR A 114 19.35 -1.63 26.28
CA THR A 114 20.67 -1.29 26.83
C THR A 114 21.77 -1.96 25.99
N PRO A 115 23.04 -1.53 26.09
CA PRO A 115 24.14 -2.21 25.40
C PRO A 115 24.21 -3.71 25.70
N ARG A 116 23.84 -4.13 26.93
CA ARG A 116 23.76 -5.53 27.33
C ARG A 116 22.64 -6.29 26.61
N ASP A 117 21.51 -5.63 26.34
CA ASP A 117 20.39 -6.23 25.61
C ASP A 117 20.68 -6.33 24.11
N VAL A 118 21.38 -5.35 23.54
CA VAL A 118 21.87 -5.40 22.14
C VAL A 118 22.86 -6.56 21.98
N GLN A 119 23.78 -6.74 22.93
CA GLN A 119 24.72 -7.85 22.91
C GLN A 119 24.01 -9.21 23.00
N ALA A 120 23.03 -9.34 23.89
CA ALA A 120 22.22 -10.56 23.97
C ALA A 120 21.38 -10.80 22.71
N ALA A 121 20.90 -9.74 22.05
CA ALA A 121 20.19 -9.85 20.78
C ALA A 121 21.10 -10.37 19.66
N ARG A 122 22.38 -9.96 19.62
CA ARG A 122 23.38 -10.49 18.66
C ARG A 122 23.60 -11.98 18.86
N GLU A 123 23.86 -12.38 20.10
CA GLU A 123 24.08 -13.77 20.47
C GLU A 123 22.87 -14.64 20.13
N GLN A 124 21.67 -14.17 20.46
CA GLN A 124 20.44 -14.92 20.19
C GLN A 124 20.14 -15.01 18.69
N LEU A 125 20.36 -13.94 17.92
CA LEU A 125 20.03 -13.89 16.49
C LEU A 125 20.80 -14.96 15.69
N ALA A 126 22.04 -15.25 16.06
CA ALA A 126 22.87 -16.26 15.40
C ALA A 126 22.29 -17.69 15.50
N ALA A 127 21.47 -17.97 16.52
CA ALA A 127 20.96 -19.32 16.81
C ALA A 127 19.42 -19.40 16.83
N GLU A 128 18.70 -18.35 16.42
CA GLU A 128 17.24 -18.27 16.59
C GLU A 128 16.47 -19.06 15.51
N PRO A 129 15.76 -20.16 15.87
CA PRO A 129 14.99 -20.94 14.91
C PRO A 129 13.69 -20.25 14.46
N ASP A 130 13.08 -19.40 15.28
CA ASP A 130 11.78 -18.80 14.98
C ASP A 130 11.94 -17.53 14.13
N ALA A 131 11.33 -17.53 12.93
CA ALA A 131 11.40 -16.40 12.00
C ALA A 131 10.77 -15.10 12.55
N GLY A 132 9.73 -15.22 13.38
CA GLY A 132 9.10 -14.06 14.03
C GLY A 132 10.00 -13.42 15.08
N VAL A 133 10.72 -14.24 15.84
CA VAL A 133 11.74 -13.78 16.79
C VAL A 133 12.94 -13.18 16.04
N ARG A 134 13.46 -13.86 15.00
CA ARG A 134 14.54 -13.33 14.15
C ARG A 134 14.22 -11.96 13.59
N ALA A 135 13.05 -11.80 12.97
CA ALA A 135 12.63 -10.53 12.39
C ALA A 135 12.61 -9.42 13.45
N ARG A 136 12.27 -9.74 14.69
CA ARG A 136 12.22 -8.77 15.78
C ARG A 136 13.59 -8.43 16.34
N LEU A 137 14.47 -9.41 16.48
CA LEU A 137 15.88 -9.21 16.86
C LEU A 137 16.60 -8.33 15.83
N VAL A 138 16.35 -8.53 14.53
CA VAL A 138 16.87 -7.66 13.47
C VAL A 138 16.41 -6.21 13.65
N SER A 139 15.16 -5.96 14.03
CA SER A 139 14.69 -4.60 14.37
C SER A 139 15.33 -4.01 15.63
N VAL A 140 15.88 -4.82 16.54
CA VAL A 140 16.69 -4.32 17.65
C VAL A 140 18.02 -3.77 17.10
N LEU A 141 18.67 -4.54 16.22
CA LEU A 141 19.95 -4.15 15.61
C LEU A 141 19.81 -2.98 14.63
N GLU A 142 18.71 -2.87 13.90
CA GLU A 142 18.40 -1.70 13.07
C GLU A 142 18.45 -0.39 13.87
N ARG A 143 17.91 -0.41 15.09
CA ARG A 143 17.68 0.79 15.89
C ARG A 143 18.78 1.09 16.91
N PHE A 144 19.44 0.05 17.41
CA PHE A 144 20.41 0.13 18.51
C PHE A 144 21.73 -0.63 18.22
N GLY A 145 21.85 -1.22 17.04
CA GLY A 145 23.07 -1.91 16.62
C GLY A 145 24.21 -0.97 16.28
N ALA A 146 25.36 -1.55 16.00
CA ALA A 146 26.58 -0.87 15.58
C ALA A 146 26.95 -1.27 14.15
N ALA A 147 27.83 -0.50 13.51
CA ALA A 147 28.30 -0.80 12.15
C ALA A 147 28.92 -2.21 12.01
N THR A 148 29.52 -2.73 13.09
CA THR A 148 30.07 -4.10 13.15
C THR A 148 29.02 -5.20 12.99
N ASP A 149 27.74 -4.89 13.16
CA ASP A 149 26.64 -5.87 13.04
C ASP A 149 26.37 -6.26 11.58
N ILE A 150 27.00 -5.58 10.62
CA ILE A 150 26.84 -5.85 9.18
C ILE A 150 27.13 -7.32 8.80
N GLU A 151 28.12 -7.96 9.42
CA GLU A 151 28.46 -9.37 9.18
C GLU A 151 27.34 -10.33 9.60
N LEU A 152 26.59 -9.96 10.65
CA LEU A 152 25.46 -10.73 11.14
C LEU A 152 24.19 -10.48 10.30
N LEU A 153 24.08 -9.29 9.69
CA LEU A 153 22.90 -8.86 8.96
C LEU A 153 22.91 -9.28 7.48
N ILE A 154 24.07 -9.32 6.82
CA ILE A 154 24.19 -9.73 5.41
C ILE A 154 23.60 -11.12 5.14
N PRO A 155 23.86 -12.17 5.95
CA PRO A 155 23.26 -13.49 5.73
C PRO A 155 21.73 -13.48 5.78
N LEU A 156 21.13 -12.61 6.60
CA LEU A 156 19.69 -12.50 6.81
C LEU A 156 18.96 -11.85 5.62
N LEU A 157 19.70 -11.22 4.71
CA LEU A 157 19.18 -10.76 3.42
C LEU A 157 18.73 -11.92 2.52
N ARG A 158 19.14 -13.17 2.83
CA ARG A 158 18.73 -14.40 2.12
C ARG A 158 17.83 -15.31 2.97
N ASP A 159 17.28 -14.81 4.08
CA ASP A 159 16.40 -15.62 4.94
C ASP A 159 15.15 -16.10 4.17
N ALA A 160 14.66 -17.30 4.47
CA ALA A 160 13.47 -17.84 3.82
C ALA A 160 12.22 -16.99 4.10
N ASP A 161 12.15 -16.35 5.27
CA ASP A 161 11.04 -15.50 5.66
C ASP A 161 11.19 -14.07 5.11
N ASN A 162 10.17 -13.59 4.39
CA ASN A 162 10.16 -12.28 3.77
C ASN A 162 10.19 -11.12 4.77
N ARG A 163 9.69 -11.29 5.99
CA ARG A 163 9.74 -10.25 7.03
C ARG A 163 11.14 -10.12 7.60
N VAL A 164 11.85 -11.24 7.75
CA VAL A 164 13.26 -11.23 8.15
C VAL A 164 14.08 -10.51 7.09
N ARG A 165 13.93 -10.88 5.80
CA ARG A 165 14.63 -10.18 4.69
C ARG A 165 14.30 -8.68 4.67
N ALA A 166 13.03 -8.30 4.75
CA ALA A 166 12.63 -6.90 4.69
C ALA A 166 13.19 -6.05 5.84
N ASN A 167 13.25 -6.60 7.05
CA ASN A 167 13.86 -5.94 8.19
C ASN A 167 15.39 -5.92 8.09
N ALA A 168 15.99 -6.99 7.57
CA ALA A 168 17.44 -7.10 7.38
C ALA A 168 17.96 -6.06 6.37
N VAL A 169 17.17 -5.72 5.34
CA VAL A 169 17.50 -4.64 4.39
C VAL A 169 17.71 -3.31 5.11
N LEU A 170 16.76 -2.91 5.96
CA LEU A 170 16.83 -1.65 6.69
C LEU A 170 17.95 -1.67 7.73
N ALA A 171 18.09 -2.78 8.46
CA ALA A 171 19.13 -2.95 9.47
C ALA A 171 20.54 -2.92 8.86
N ALA A 172 20.76 -3.63 7.74
CA ALA A 172 22.05 -3.66 7.05
C ALA A 172 22.40 -2.28 6.47
N ALA A 173 21.42 -1.58 5.90
CA ALA A 173 21.59 -0.21 5.43
C ALA A 173 21.94 0.76 6.56
N ALA A 174 21.29 0.62 7.72
CA ALA A 174 21.57 1.45 8.90
C ALA A 174 22.95 1.16 9.52
N ALA A 175 23.40 -0.10 9.47
CA ALA A 175 24.70 -0.51 9.99
C ALA A 175 25.86 -0.04 9.11
N ASP A 176 25.82 -0.37 7.82
CA ASP A 176 26.82 0.05 6.84
C ASP A 176 26.24 -0.08 5.43
N LEU A 177 25.63 0.99 4.94
CA LEU A 177 25.00 1.00 3.61
C LEU A 177 26.00 0.69 2.49
N THR A 178 27.24 1.17 2.59
CA THR A 178 28.26 0.95 1.57
C THR A 178 28.62 -0.52 1.45
N ARG A 179 28.70 -1.24 2.57
CA ARG A 179 28.94 -2.69 2.58
C ARG A 179 27.67 -3.50 2.28
N ALA A 180 26.50 -3.02 2.66
CA ALA A 180 25.22 -3.68 2.39
C ALA A 180 24.79 -3.57 0.92
N ALA A 181 25.12 -2.46 0.26
CA ALA A 181 24.60 -2.09 -1.06
C ALA A 181 24.73 -3.19 -2.14
N PRO A 182 25.87 -3.90 -2.28
CA PRO A 182 25.99 -5.04 -3.20
C PRO A 182 24.90 -6.11 -3.03
N HIS A 183 24.55 -6.42 -1.79
CA HIS A 183 23.53 -7.40 -1.46
C HIS A 183 22.12 -6.84 -1.66
N LEU A 184 21.89 -5.57 -1.28
CA LEU A 184 20.60 -4.91 -1.45
C LEU A 184 20.21 -4.75 -2.93
N MET A 185 21.20 -4.50 -3.82
CA MET A 185 20.96 -4.40 -5.25
C MET A 185 20.40 -5.70 -5.85
N THR A 186 20.81 -6.87 -5.34
CA THR A 186 20.24 -8.16 -5.78
C THR A 186 18.79 -8.35 -5.34
N LEU A 187 18.38 -7.70 -4.24
CA LEU A 187 17.04 -7.80 -3.68
C LEU A 187 16.03 -6.83 -4.32
N LEU A 188 16.46 -5.97 -5.26
CA LEU A 188 15.55 -5.19 -6.10
C LEU A 188 14.65 -6.09 -6.96
N ALA A 189 15.04 -7.34 -7.19
CA ALA A 189 14.27 -8.36 -7.89
C ALA A 189 13.56 -9.37 -6.94
N ASP A 190 13.56 -9.14 -5.63
CA ASP A 190 12.93 -10.07 -4.67
C ASP A 190 11.42 -10.22 -4.96
N GLY A 191 10.87 -11.43 -4.75
CA GLY A 191 9.45 -11.71 -4.97
C GLY A 191 8.52 -10.91 -4.05
N ASP A 192 9.00 -10.49 -2.87
CA ASP A 192 8.24 -9.72 -1.90
C ASP A 192 8.33 -8.20 -2.14
N HIS A 193 7.17 -7.55 -2.25
CA HIS A 193 7.07 -6.12 -2.53
C HIS A 193 7.66 -5.22 -1.43
N ARG A 194 7.62 -5.65 -0.16
CA ARG A 194 8.16 -4.88 0.97
C ARG A 194 9.69 -4.94 0.97
N VAL A 195 10.27 -6.08 0.61
CA VAL A 195 11.73 -6.23 0.43
C VAL A 195 12.21 -5.28 -0.67
N ARG A 196 11.55 -5.28 -1.84
CA ARG A 196 11.91 -4.37 -2.95
C ARG A 196 11.80 -2.90 -2.55
N ALA A 197 10.70 -2.50 -1.91
CA ALA A 197 10.48 -1.11 -1.50
C ALA A 197 11.54 -0.63 -0.49
N ASN A 198 11.88 -1.47 0.50
CA ASN A 198 12.94 -1.15 1.47
C ASN A 198 14.31 -1.05 0.78
N CYS A 199 14.62 -1.92 -0.19
CA CYS A 199 15.88 -1.86 -0.92
C CYS A 199 15.99 -0.56 -1.72
N THR A 200 14.93 -0.19 -2.43
CA THR A 200 14.88 1.08 -3.18
C THR A 200 15.06 2.28 -2.25
N LEU A 201 14.37 2.29 -1.10
CA LEU A 201 14.48 3.37 -0.12
C LEU A 201 15.91 3.50 0.44
N SER A 202 16.52 2.38 0.85
CA SER A 202 17.88 2.37 1.39
C SER A 202 18.91 2.81 0.35
N LEU A 203 18.84 2.27 -0.87
CA LEU A 203 19.78 2.59 -1.94
C LEU A 203 19.64 4.02 -2.48
N SER A 204 18.46 4.65 -2.36
CA SER A 204 18.25 6.04 -2.84
C SER A 204 19.06 7.10 -2.09
N THR A 205 19.69 6.73 -0.97
CA THR A 205 20.53 7.64 -0.17
C THR A 205 22.00 7.63 -0.60
N LEU A 206 22.40 6.74 -1.51
CA LEU A 206 23.75 6.69 -2.07
C LEU A 206 23.93 7.77 -3.14
N GLY A 207 25.06 8.48 -3.06
CA GLY A 207 25.53 9.31 -4.17
C GLY A 207 26.07 8.45 -5.31
N GLU A 208 26.14 9.03 -6.51
CA GLU A 208 26.56 8.34 -7.74
C GLU A 208 27.92 7.65 -7.63
N ASP A 209 28.94 8.32 -7.07
CA ASP A 209 30.28 7.75 -6.87
C ASP A 209 30.26 6.51 -5.96
N GLN A 210 29.41 6.53 -4.93
CA GLN A 210 29.27 5.41 -4.00
C GLN A 210 28.53 4.24 -4.66
N VAL A 211 27.55 4.53 -5.51
CA VAL A 211 26.87 3.51 -6.34
C VAL A 211 27.88 2.85 -7.28
N LEU A 212 28.72 3.63 -7.96
CA LEU A 212 29.74 3.11 -8.87
C LEU A 212 30.78 2.24 -8.16
N LEU A 213 31.29 2.67 -7.00
CA LEU A 213 32.20 1.86 -6.18
C LEU A 213 31.57 0.53 -5.72
N CYS A 214 30.28 0.53 -5.40
CA CYS A 214 29.56 -0.70 -5.05
C CYS A 214 29.42 -1.64 -6.24
N LEU A 215 29.07 -1.10 -7.41
CA LEU A 215 28.93 -1.86 -8.65
C LEU A 215 30.28 -2.44 -9.12
N GLU A 216 31.37 -1.70 -8.93
CA GLU A 216 32.73 -2.19 -9.18
C GLU A 216 33.08 -3.41 -8.31
N ARG A 217 32.76 -3.35 -7.02
CA ARG A 217 32.96 -4.48 -6.10
C ARG A 217 32.12 -5.68 -6.51
N MET A 218 30.85 -5.46 -6.86
CA MET A 218 29.97 -6.54 -7.34
C MET A 218 30.49 -7.20 -8.61
N LEU A 219 31.10 -6.46 -9.54
CA LEU A 219 31.78 -7.02 -10.72
C LEU A 219 33.03 -7.84 -10.39
N GLY A 220 33.58 -7.72 -9.18
CA GLY A 220 34.70 -8.53 -8.69
C GLY A 220 34.29 -9.83 -7.99
N GLU A 221 33.01 -10.03 -7.70
CA GLU A 221 32.51 -11.18 -6.94
C GLU A 221 32.50 -12.48 -7.78
N GLU A 222 32.73 -13.63 -7.15
CA GLU A 222 32.69 -14.94 -7.83
C GLU A 222 31.29 -15.30 -8.33
N SER A 223 30.25 -14.80 -7.67
CA SER A 223 28.85 -15.06 -8.02
C SER A 223 28.47 -14.38 -9.34
N VAL A 224 28.14 -15.20 -10.35
CA VAL A 224 27.65 -14.73 -11.65
C VAL A 224 26.41 -13.84 -11.50
N ALA A 225 25.53 -14.14 -10.55
CA ALA A 225 24.32 -13.35 -10.30
C ALA A 225 24.64 -11.96 -9.74
N MET A 226 25.70 -11.81 -8.94
CA MET A 226 26.15 -10.49 -8.46
C MET A 226 26.77 -9.67 -9.58
N ARG A 227 27.61 -10.29 -10.42
CA ARG A 227 28.19 -9.60 -11.59
C ARG A 227 27.14 -9.21 -12.62
N ASP A 228 26.13 -10.06 -12.84
CA ASP A 228 25.01 -9.79 -13.76
C ASP A 228 24.13 -8.63 -13.26
N ALA A 229 23.79 -8.63 -11.97
CA ALA A 229 23.06 -7.52 -11.35
C ALA A 229 23.84 -6.21 -11.43
N ALA A 230 25.16 -6.25 -11.25
CA ALA A 230 26.02 -5.08 -11.37
C ALA A 230 26.05 -4.53 -12.79
N ALA A 231 26.24 -5.39 -13.80
CA ALA A 231 26.23 -4.99 -15.20
C ALA A 231 24.85 -4.47 -15.65
N PHE A 232 23.76 -5.06 -15.16
CA PHE A 232 22.40 -4.56 -15.42
C PHE A 232 22.19 -3.16 -14.83
N ALA A 233 22.63 -2.93 -13.59
CA ALA A 233 22.52 -1.65 -12.93
C ALA A 233 23.37 -0.58 -13.63
N LEU A 234 24.64 -0.89 -13.94
CA LEU A 234 25.52 -0.01 -14.73
C LEU A 234 24.91 0.36 -16.08
N ALA A 235 24.25 -0.60 -16.76
CA ALA A 235 23.59 -0.33 -18.03
C ALA A 235 22.39 0.62 -17.92
N GLY A 236 21.76 0.69 -16.75
CA GLY A 236 20.66 1.61 -16.46
C GLY A 236 21.10 3.01 -16.06
N MET A 237 22.40 3.24 -15.84
CA MET A 237 22.93 4.53 -15.42
C MET A 237 23.21 5.43 -16.63
N PRO A 238 22.53 6.59 -16.77
CA PRO A 238 22.79 7.56 -17.82
C PRO A 238 23.99 8.45 -17.44
N SER A 239 25.14 7.84 -17.13
CA SER A 239 26.34 8.55 -16.70
C SER A 239 27.60 8.00 -17.33
N ASP A 240 28.43 8.90 -17.86
CA ASP A 240 29.75 8.59 -18.41
C ASP A 240 30.69 7.98 -17.35
N ALA A 241 30.45 8.22 -16.06
CA ALA A 241 31.22 7.64 -14.97
C ALA A 241 31.04 6.11 -14.86
N ALA A 242 29.98 5.53 -15.47
CA ALA A 242 29.80 4.08 -15.56
C ALA A 242 30.68 3.41 -16.63
N LEU A 243 31.25 4.18 -17.57
CA LEU A 243 31.98 3.69 -18.73
C LEU A 243 33.17 2.76 -18.38
N PRO A 244 34.04 3.06 -17.40
CA PRO A 244 35.18 2.18 -17.07
C PRO A 244 34.73 0.81 -16.55
N LEU A 245 33.62 0.78 -15.80
CA LEU A 245 33.05 -0.44 -15.23
C LEU A 245 32.28 -1.25 -16.26
N LEU A 246 31.56 -0.59 -17.17
CA LEU A 246 30.95 -1.23 -18.34
C LEU A 246 32.02 -1.88 -19.22
N ARG A 247 33.14 -1.18 -19.48
CA ARG A 247 34.29 -1.75 -20.21
C ARG A 247 34.87 -2.99 -19.53
N ARG A 248 34.98 -3.01 -18.20
CA ARG A 248 35.42 -4.18 -17.44
C ARG A 248 34.38 -5.33 -17.50
N ALA A 249 33.10 -5.02 -17.40
CA ALA A 249 32.04 -6.02 -17.48
C ALA A 249 31.93 -6.68 -18.88
N MET A 250 32.41 -6.00 -19.93
CA MET A 250 32.54 -6.58 -21.28
C MET A 250 33.54 -7.74 -21.37
N THR A 251 34.49 -7.85 -20.43
CA THR A 251 35.46 -8.96 -20.39
C THR A 251 35.06 -10.07 -19.42
N ASP A 252 33.84 -10.02 -18.85
CA ASP A 252 33.38 -11.02 -17.91
C ASP A 252 33.28 -12.42 -18.55
N LYS A 253 33.59 -13.46 -17.79
CA LYS A 253 33.48 -14.87 -18.22
C LYS A 253 32.03 -15.23 -18.60
N SER A 254 31.04 -14.63 -17.95
CA SER A 254 29.62 -14.90 -18.18
C SER A 254 29.07 -14.12 -19.39
N PRO A 255 28.45 -14.80 -20.38
CA PRO A 255 27.82 -14.14 -21.52
C PRO A 255 26.69 -13.17 -21.14
N MET A 256 25.99 -13.43 -20.03
CA MET A 256 24.89 -12.57 -19.56
C MET A 256 25.42 -11.21 -19.10
N VAL A 257 26.52 -11.21 -18.36
CA VAL A 257 27.18 -10.00 -17.85
C VAL A 257 27.69 -9.14 -19.02
N ARG A 258 28.33 -9.77 -20.01
CA ARG A 258 28.80 -9.10 -21.24
C ARG A 258 27.66 -8.46 -22.04
N GLU A 259 26.52 -9.15 -22.17
CA GLU A 259 25.35 -8.60 -22.87
C GLU A 259 24.80 -7.34 -22.17
N LYS A 260 24.71 -7.35 -20.85
CA LYS A 260 24.24 -6.19 -20.09
C LYS A 260 25.22 -5.02 -20.21
N ALA A 261 26.51 -5.31 -20.13
CA ALA A 261 27.56 -4.32 -20.33
C ALA A 261 27.49 -3.68 -21.73
N GLN A 262 27.27 -4.47 -22.78
CA GLN A 262 27.11 -3.98 -24.15
C GLN A 262 25.87 -3.08 -24.29
N GLY A 263 24.74 -3.48 -23.70
CA GLY A 263 23.53 -2.65 -23.68
C GLY A 263 23.72 -1.32 -22.93
N GLY A 264 24.56 -1.31 -21.90
CA GLY A 264 24.97 -0.10 -21.19
C GLY A 264 25.83 0.82 -22.05
N LEU A 265 26.85 0.27 -22.71
CA LEU A 265 27.68 1.02 -23.65
C LEU A 265 26.84 1.60 -24.80
N GLN A 266 25.88 0.84 -25.35
CA GLN A 266 24.98 1.34 -26.40
C GLN A 266 24.20 2.57 -25.94
N ARG A 267 23.67 2.58 -24.71
CA ARG A 267 22.95 3.74 -24.19
C ARG A 267 23.84 4.96 -23.98
N LEU A 268 25.09 4.76 -23.54
CA LEU A 268 26.06 5.86 -23.45
C LEU A 268 26.43 6.39 -24.83
N ALA A 269 26.57 5.51 -25.83
CA ALA A 269 26.82 5.89 -27.21
C ALA A 269 25.64 6.65 -27.83
N ASP A 270 24.40 6.19 -27.60
CA ASP A 270 23.17 6.88 -28.02
C ASP A 270 23.04 8.26 -27.33
N GLY A 271 23.59 8.39 -26.12
CA GLY A 271 23.73 9.64 -25.37
C GLY A 271 24.87 10.56 -25.83
N GLY A 272 25.67 10.15 -26.82
CA GLY A 272 26.76 10.95 -27.40
C GLY A 272 28.15 10.71 -26.79
N ASN A 273 28.34 9.68 -25.95
CA ASN A 273 29.66 9.37 -25.39
C ASN A 273 30.59 8.78 -26.47
N ALA A 274 31.58 9.57 -26.90
CA ALA A 274 32.49 9.21 -27.99
C ALA A 274 33.35 7.95 -27.71
N GLU A 275 33.72 7.71 -26.45
CA GLU A 275 34.49 6.53 -26.06
C GLU A 275 33.62 5.28 -26.03
N ALA A 276 32.34 5.38 -25.66
CA ALA A 276 31.37 4.29 -25.80
C ALA A 276 31.13 3.93 -27.28
N VAL A 277 31.00 4.94 -28.15
CA VAL A 277 30.92 4.73 -29.62
C VAL A 277 32.17 4.03 -30.13
N ARG A 278 33.36 4.43 -29.68
CA ARG A 278 34.63 3.80 -30.05
C ARG A 278 34.72 2.34 -29.57
N LEU A 279 34.33 2.06 -28.33
CA LEU A 279 34.33 0.71 -27.75
C LEU A 279 33.30 -0.21 -28.43
N LEU A 280 32.11 0.31 -28.76
CA LEU A 280 31.11 -0.43 -29.55
C LEU A 280 31.54 -0.61 -31.00
N GLY A 281 32.26 0.36 -31.58
CA GLY A 281 32.87 0.27 -32.89
C GLY A 281 33.95 -0.83 -32.93
N ALA A 282 34.84 -0.85 -31.94
CA ALA A 282 35.82 -1.92 -31.77
C ALA A 282 35.14 -3.30 -31.64
N LEU A 283 34.07 -3.40 -30.83
CA LEU A 283 33.22 -4.60 -30.72
C LEU A 283 32.46 -4.95 -32.03
N ALA A 284 32.15 -3.96 -32.86
CA ALA A 284 31.44 -4.15 -34.14
C ALA A 284 32.36 -4.64 -35.26
N HIS A 285 33.66 -4.32 -35.16
CA HIS A 285 34.75 -4.71 -36.06
C HIS A 285 35.58 -5.90 -35.55
N GLY A 286 35.07 -6.68 -34.59
CA GLY A 286 35.76 -7.89 -34.10
C GLY A 286 37.07 -7.62 -33.35
N GLU A 287 37.41 -6.36 -33.04
CA GLU A 287 38.62 -6.05 -32.29
C GLU A 287 38.42 -6.42 -30.80
N PRO A 288 39.35 -7.18 -30.19
CA PRO A 288 39.21 -7.61 -28.82
C PRO A 288 39.19 -6.40 -27.86
N VAL A 289 38.25 -6.40 -26.90
CA VAL A 289 38.37 -5.51 -25.73
C VAL A 289 39.69 -5.89 -25.05
N PRO A 290 40.67 -4.98 -24.94
CA PRO A 290 42.01 -5.37 -24.55
C PRO A 290 42.00 -5.89 -23.11
N GLN A 291 42.35 -7.16 -22.94
CA GLN A 291 43.46 -7.61 -22.09
C GLN A 291 43.62 -9.14 -22.24
N GLU A 292 44.46 -9.53 -23.21
CA GLU A 292 45.21 -10.79 -23.32
C GLU A 292 44.43 -12.14 -23.29
N ALA A 293 44.52 -12.91 -24.39
CA ALA A 293 43.91 -14.22 -24.73
C ALA A 293 42.51 -14.14 -25.42
N ALA A 294 42.35 -14.06 -26.75
CA ALA A 294 42.91 -14.88 -27.84
C ALA A 294 42.81 -16.38 -27.50
N GLU A 295 42.05 -17.24 -28.19
CA GLU A 295 42.47 -17.70 -29.52
C GLU A 295 41.43 -18.47 -30.36
N VAL A 296 40.14 -18.60 -29.98
CA VAL A 296 39.24 -19.51 -30.75
C VAL A 296 38.04 -18.84 -31.45
N VAL A 297 37.69 -17.59 -31.13
CA VAL A 297 36.45 -16.95 -31.66
C VAL A 297 36.71 -15.89 -32.75
N GLY A 298 37.92 -15.33 -32.84
CA GLY A 298 38.23 -14.19 -33.71
C GLY A 298 38.16 -14.45 -35.23
N ALA A 299 38.09 -15.70 -35.69
CA ALA A 299 38.14 -15.99 -37.13
C ALA A 299 36.80 -15.76 -37.87
N VAL A 300 35.67 -15.67 -37.16
CA VAL A 300 34.33 -15.62 -37.80
C VAL A 300 33.73 -14.21 -37.83
N GLU A 301 34.13 -13.30 -36.93
CA GLU A 301 33.51 -11.97 -36.81
C GLU A 301 33.93 -10.98 -37.92
N ASP A 302 35.11 -11.14 -38.53
CA ASP A 302 35.62 -10.30 -39.63
C ASP A 302 35.20 -10.76 -41.03
N LEU A 303 34.49 -11.88 -41.17
CA LEU A 303 34.05 -12.34 -42.47
C LEU A 303 32.90 -11.46 -43.00
N PRO A 304 32.84 -11.15 -44.31
CA PRO A 304 31.64 -10.54 -44.89
C PRO A 304 30.41 -11.41 -44.60
N VAL A 305 29.21 -10.82 -44.57
CA VAL A 305 27.98 -11.60 -44.35
C VAL A 305 27.91 -12.73 -45.38
N GLY A 306 27.88 -13.97 -44.90
CA GLY A 306 27.96 -15.18 -45.71
C GLY A 306 27.35 -16.39 -44.99
N PRO A 307 27.32 -17.56 -45.64
CA PRO A 307 26.69 -18.78 -45.12
C PRO A 307 27.20 -19.19 -43.74
N GLU A 308 28.49 -19.00 -43.48
CA GLU A 308 29.14 -19.29 -42.20
C GLU A 308 28.56 -18.48 -41.04
N LYS A 309 28.32 -17.17 -41.21
CA LYS A 309 27.71 -16.32 -40.17
C LYS A 309 26.22 -16.64 -39.96
N LEU A 310 25.52 -17.06 -41.02
CA LEU A 310 24.13 -17.51 -40.94
C LEU A 310 23.97 -18.85 -40.19
N ALA A 311 25.03 -19.67 -40.17
CA ALA A 311 25.08 -20.95 -39.48
C ALA A 311 25.79 -20.93 -38.12
N ASP A 312 26.27 -19.76 -37.66
CA ASP A 312 27.02 -19.61 -36.41
C ASP A 312 26.25 -20.19 -35.20
N PRO A 313 26.89 -20.91 -34.26
CA PRO A 313 26.21 -21.49 -33.11
C PRO A 313 25.53 -20.44 -32.20
N ASN A 314 26.03 -19.21 -32.17
CA ASN A 314 25.48 -18.11 -31.38
C ASN A 314 24.26 -17.47 -32.08
N PRO A 315 23.06 -17.52 -31.48
CA PRO A 315 21.85 -16.97 -32.08
C PRO A 315 21.92 -15.45 -32.32
N LYS A 316 22.74 -14.71 -31.56
CA LYS A 316 22.91 -13.26 -31.79
C LYS A 316 23.73 -12.96 -33.04
N VAL A 317 24.74 -13.77 -33.34
CA VAL A 317 25.53 -13.66 -34.58
C VAL A 317 24.63 -13.93 -35.78
N ARG A 318 23.79 -14.98 -35.71
CA ARG A 318 22.79 -15.26 -36.77
C ARG A 318 21.80 -14.12 -36.96
N ILE A 319 21.24 -13.55 -35.87
CA ILE A 319 20.31 -12.41 -35.96
C ILE A 319 20.97 -11.17 -36.56
N ARG A 320 22.23 -10.91 -36.20
CA ARG A 320 23.01 -9.81 -36.74
C ARG A 320 23.27 -10.02 -38.24
N ALA A 321 23.74 -11.20 -38.62
CA ALA A 321 23.96 -11.59 -40.02
C ALA A 321 22.69 -11.44 -40.87
N LEU A 322 21.54 -11.89 -40.36
CA LEU A 322 20.24 -11.70 -41.03
C LEU A 322 19.85 -10.22 -41.15
N THR A 323 20.18 -9.40 -40.14
CA THR A 323 19.88 -7.97 -40.16
C THR A 323 20.76 -7.21 -41.15
N GLU A 324 22.06 -7.53 -41.18
CA GLU A 324 23.03 -6.98 -42.13
C GLU A 324 22.67 -7.41 -43.56
N ALA A 325 22.33 -8.68 -43.79
CA ALA A 325 21.87 -9.16 -45.10
C ALA A 325 20.64 -8.38 -45.61
N ILE A 326 19.67 -8.08 -44.74
CA ILE A 326 18.50 -7.27 -45.11
C ILE A 326 18.91 -5.83 -45.43
N ALA A 327 19.72 -5.20 -44.57
CA ALA A 327 20.16 -3.82 -44.73
C ALA A 327 20.95 -3.62 -46.03
N ASP A 328 21.85 -4.57 -46.33
CA ASP A 328 22.71 -4.57 -47.51
C ASP A 328 22.01 -5.15 -48.75
N LYS A 329 20.75 -5.59 -48.62
CA LYS A 329 19.94 -6.19 -49.69
C LYS A 329 20.63 -7.37 -50.38
N ARG A 330 21.29 -8.23 -49.61
CA ARG A 330 22.04 -9.43 -50.05
C ARG A 330 21.12 -10.55 -50.54
N ARG A 331 20.52 -10.36 -51.72
CA ARG A 331 19.66 -11.37 -52.36
C ARG A 331 20.41 -12.63 -52.77
N ASP A 332 21.71 -12.53 -52.97
CA ASP A 332 22.61 -13.66 -53.22
C ASP A 332 22.60 -14.70 -52.08
N LEU A 333 22.20 -14.31 -50.86
CA LEU A 333 22.09 -15.21 -49.71
C LEU A 333 20.67 -15.77 -49.49
N ALA A 334 19.73 -15.51 -50.41
CA ALA A 334 18.33 -15.86 -50.21
C ALA A 334 18.12 -17.37 -50.02
N ASP A 335 18.79 -18.20 -50.83
CA ASP A 335 18.71 -19.66 -50.76
C ASP A 335 19.24 -20.19 -49.43
N GLU A 336 20.38 -19.68 -48.95
CA GLU A 336 20.96 -20.09 -47.67
C GLU A 336 20.08 -19.66 -46.50
N ILE A 337 19.52 -18.46 -46.54
CA ILE A 337 18.57 -17.97 -45.53
C ILE A 337 17.31 -18.85 -45.52
N VAL A 338 16.81 -19.28 -46.68
CA VAL A 338 15.64 -20.15 -46.76
C VAL A 338 15.95 -21.56 -46.25
N ALA A 339 17.14 -22.10 -46.52
CA ALA A 339 17.58 -23.37 -45.96
C ALA A 339 17.58 -23.37 -44.42
N ARG A 340 17.80 -22.20 -43.78
CA ARG A 340 17.73 -22.07 -42.31
C ARG A 340 16.33 -22.34 -41.73
N LEU A 341 15.25 -22.20 -42.50
CA LEU A 341 13.89 -22.43 -42.02
C LEU A 341 13.67 -23.88 -41.53
N GLU A 342 14.40 -24.85 -42.06
CA GLU A 342 14.26 -26.27 -41.69
C GLU A 342 15.13 -26.66 -40.48
N VAL A 343 16.21 -25.93 -40.22
CA VAL A 343 17.24 -26.29 -39.24
C VAL A 343 17.29 -25.37 -38.01
N GLU A 344 16.68 -24.18 -38.08
CA GLU A 344 16.73 -23.22 -36.97
C GLU A 344 15.76 -23.60 -35.84
N ALA A 345 16.32 -24.06 -34.73
CA ALA A 345 15.55 -24.42 -33.54
C ALA A 345 15.13 -23.21 -32.69
N ASN A 346 15.81 -22.07 -32.78
CA ASN A 346 15.49 -20.90 -31.97
C ASN A 346 14.35 -20.07 -32.61
N GLU A 347 13.19 -20.01 -31.96
CA GLU A 347 12.00 -19.31 -32.46
C GLU A 347 12.21 -17.82 -32.75
N PHE A 348 13.10 -17.15 -32.01
CA PHE A 348 13.43 -15.73 -32.23
C PHE A 348 14.31 -15.54 -33.46
N VAL A 349 15.31 -16.40 -33.65
CA VAL A 349 16.12 -16.41 -34.86
C VAL A 349 15.26 -16.79 -36.06
N LEU A 350 14.44 -17.84 -35.95
CA LEU A 350 13.50 -18.28 -36.97
C LEU A 350 12.53 -17.17 -37.39
N SER A 351 12.02 -16.41 -36.41
CA SER A 351 11.19 -15.23 -36.68
C SER A 351 11.93 -14.17 -37.50
N LYS A 352 13.24 -13.99 -37.27
CA LYS A 352 14.08 -13.05 -38.04
C LYS A 352 14.45 -13.61 -39.42
N VAL A 353 14.68 -14.93 -39.53
CA VAL A 353 14.87 -15.62 -40.81
C VAL A 353 13.66 -15.39 -41.70
N LEU A 354 12.43 -15.58 -41.19
CA LEU A 354 11.20 -15.30 -41.95
C LEU A 354 11.11 -13.86 -42.46
N VAL A 355 11.52 -12.88 -41.66
CA VAL A 355 11.60 -11.48 -42.11
C VAL A 355 12.61 -11.33 -43.24
N ALA A 356 13.81 -11.93 -43.10
CA ALA A 356 14.84 -11.88 -44.14
C ALA A 356 14.39 -12.55 -45.44
N VAL A 357 13.74 -13.72 -45.35
CA VAL A 357 13.12 -14.40 -46.50
C VAL A 357 12.11 -13.49 -47.19
N GLY A 358 11.25 -12.80 -46.44
CA GLY A 358 10.28 -11.87 -47.01
C GLY A 358 10.89 -10.64 -47.70
N GLU A 359 12.04 -10.14 -47.24
CA GLU A 359 12.70 -8.94 -47.79
C GLU A 359 13.66 -9.25 -48.96
N LEU A 360 14.33 -10.41 -48.90
CA LEU A 360 15.42 -10.78 -49.82
C LEU A 360 15.03 -11.87 -50.80
N GLY A 361 14.07 -12.72 -50.45
CA GLY A 361 13.67 -13.88 -51.25
C GLY A 361 12.79 -13.55 -52.45
N GLU A 362 12.65 -14.56 -53.31
CA GLU A 362 11.77 -14.58 -54.48
C GLU A 362 10.50 -15.40 -54.26
N THR A 363 9.49 -15.23 -55.13
CA THR A 363 8.16 -15.86 -55.02
C THR A 363 8.21 -17.38 -54.78
N GLU A 364 9.15 -18.08 -55.41
CA GLU A 364 9.33 -19.54 -55.31
C GLU A 364 9.67 -20.04 -53.88
N HIS A 365 10.34 -19.20 -53.08
CA HIS A 365 10.68 -19.49 -51.68
C HIS A 365 9.44 -19.54 -50.77
N GLY A 366 8.28 -19.07 -51.24
CA GLY A 366 7.01 -19.19 -50.53
C GLY A 366 6.62 -20.65 -50.24
N SER A 367 7.16 -21.60 -51.01
CA SER A 367 6.97 -23.03 -50.76
C SER A 367 7.58 -23.50 -49.43
N ALA A 368 8.76 -23.02 -49.08
CA ALA A 368 9.46 -23.34 -47.83
C ALA A 368 8.76 -22.74 -46.61
N VAL A 369 8.23 -21.52 -46.73
CA VAL A 369 7.53 -20.81 -45.64
C VAL A 369 6.20 -21.48 -45.25
N LYS A 370 5.53 -22.16 -46.20
CA LYS A 370 4.20 -22.78 -46.00
C LYS A 370 4.12 -23.66 -44.74
N ARG A 371 5.17 -24.41 -44.42
CA ARG A 371 5.18 -25.34 -43.27
C ARG A 371 5.11 -24.60 -41.92
N LEU A 372 5.57 -23.36 -41.85
CA LEU A 372 5.61 -22.55 -40.62
C LEU A 372 4.27 -21.85 -40.32
N LEU A 373 3.28 -21.95 -41.22
CA LEU A 373 1.92 -21.46 -40.98
C LEU A 373 1.17 -22.20 -39.87
N VAL A 374 1.63 -23.40 -39.51
CA VAL A 374 1.06 -24.24 -38.43
C VAL A 374 1.94 -24.30 -37.18
N HIS A 375 2.93 -23.40 -37.06
CA HIS A 375 3.84 -23.36 -35.92
C HIS A 375 3.12 -23.02 -34.60
N SER A 376 3.64 -23.52 -33.48
CA SER A 376 3.08 -23.29 -32.13
C SER A 376 3.17 -21.83 -31.68
N ASP A 377 4.29 -21.16 -31.96
CA ASP A 377 4.49 -19.73 -31.67
C ASP A 377 3.72 -18.84 -32.67
N PRO A 378 2.75 -18.03 -32.21
CA PRO A 378 2.01 -17.10 -33.06
C PRO A 378 2.86 -16.04 -33.78
N ARG A 379 4.05 -15.70 -33.26
CA ARG A 379 4.98 -14.74 -33.87
C ARG A 379 5.59 -15.32 -35.15
N VAL A 380 5.97 -16.59 -35.10
CA VAL A 380 6.48 -17.33 -36.25
C VAL A 380 5.39 -17.42 -37.31
N VAL A 381 4.15 -17.75 -36.90
CA VAL A 381 3.00 -17.79 -37.82
C VAL A 381 2.73 -16.42 -38.46
N SER A 382 2.71 -15.33 -37.68
CA SER A 382 2.50 -13.99 -38.25
C SER A 382 3.60 -13.57 -39.21
N ASN A 383 4.87 -13.82 -38.85
CA ASN A 383 6.00 -13.48 -39.72
C ASN A 383 6.03 -14.35 -40.97
N ALA A 384 5.57 -15.60 -40.90
CA ALA A 384 5.43 -16.47 -42.06
C ALA A 384 4.39 -15.93 -43.05
N ILE A 385 3.23 -15.47 -42.55
CA ILE A 385 2.21 -14.85 -43.41
C ILE A 385 2.71 -13.52 -44.00
N GLU A 386 3.38 -12.68 -43.19
CA GLU A 386 3.99 -11.43 -43.65
C GLU A 386 5.06 -11.69 -44.73
N ALA A 387 5.89 -12.72 -44.56
CA ALA A 387 6.88 -13.15 -45.54
C ALA A 387 6.20 -13.58 -46.86
N LEU A 388 5.20 -14.46 -46.80
CA LEU A 388 4.42 -14.86 -47.99
C LEU A 388 3.78 -13.67 -48.71
N THR A 389 3.31 -12.67 -47.94
CA THR A 389 2.73 -11.44 -48.49
C THR A 389 3.77 -10.64 -49.27
N ARG A 390 4.98 -10.48 -48.73
CA ARG A 390 6.08 -9.72 -49.36
C ARG A 390 6.64 -10.44 -50.58
N LEU A 391 6.77 -11.76 -50.50
CA LEU A 391 7.14 -12.63 -51.62
C LEU A 391 6.07 -12.68 -52.73
N LYS A 392 4.87 -12.15 -52.48
CA LYS A 392 3.71 -12.24 -53.39
C LYS A 392 3.36 -13.70 -53.74
N ALA A 393 3.60 -14.64 -52.83
CA ALA A 393 3.31 -16.07 -52.98
C ALA A 393 1.81 -16.35 -52.75
N TYR A 394 0.97 -15.70 -53.56
CA TYR A 394 -0.49 -15.71 -53.42
C TYR A 394 -1.14 -17.04 -53.80
N ASP A 395 -0.41 -17.91 -54.52
CA ASP A 395 -0.77 -19.32 -54.73
C ASP A 395 -0.98 -20.09 -53.39
N ARG A 396 -0.49 -19.53 -52.27
CA ARG A 396 -0.66 -20.08 -50.91
C ARG A 396 -1.92 -19.64 -50.18
N ALA A 397 -2.86 -18.93 -50.83
CA ALA A 397 -4.12 -18.48 -50.21
C ALA A 397 -4.92 -19.59 -49.52
N ALA A 398 -4.96 -20.78 -50.10
CA ALA A 398 -5.64 -21.93 -49.50
C ALA A 398 -5.06 -22.30 -48.11
N ALA A 399 -3.76 -22.12 -47.90
CA ALA A 399 -3.09 -22.43 -46.63
C ALA A 399 -3.24 -21.31 -45.58
N VAL A 400 -3.38 -20.05 -46.01
CA VAL A 400 -3.56 -18.90 -45.11
C VAL A 400 -5.03 -18.74 -44.68
N ARG A 401 -6.00 -19.15 -45.51
CA ARG A 401 -7.43 -18.97 -45.27
C ARG A 401 -7.92 -19.45 -43.89
N PRO A 402 -7.50 -20.60 -43.34
CA PRO A 402 -7.91 -21.02 -42.00
C PRO A 402 -7.47 -20.06 -40.89
N LEU A 403 -6.37 -19.32 -41.11
CA LEU A 403 -5.74 -18.45 -40.12
C LEU A 403 -6.52 -17.15 -39.85
N LEU A 404 -7.49 -16.81 -40.72
CA LEU A 404 -8.44 -15.71 -40.52
C LEU A 404 -9.28 -15.88 -39.24
N SER A 405 -9.39 -17.11 -38.73
CA SER A 405 -10.15 -17.43 -37.51
C SER A 405 -9.31 -17.46 -36.23
N LEU A 406 -7.99 -17.25 -36.30
CA LEU A 406 -7.11 -17.31 -35.13
C LEU A 406 -7.45 -16.25 -34.07
N ARG A 407 -7.36 -16.62 -32.78
CA ARG A 407 -7.56 -15.65 -31.68
C ARG A 407 -6.46 -14.58 -31.60
N ASN A 408 -5.25 -14.90 -32.07
CA ASN A 408 -4.14 -13.96 -32.04
C ASN A 408 -4.38 -12.82 -33.04
N GLY A 409 -4.48 -11.58 -32.54
CA GLY A 409 -4.78 -10.43 -33.39
C GLY A 409 -3.76 -10.17 -34.49
N ARG A 410 -2.45 -10.34 -34.23
CA ARG A 410 -1.40 -10.10 -35.21
C ARG A 410 -1.46 -11.10 -36.37
N ALA A 411 -1.53 -12.39 -36.07
CA ALA A 411 -1.62 -13.43 -37.10
C ALA A 411 -2.92 -13.28 -37.92
N ARG A 412 -4.04 -12.95 -37.27
CA ARG A 412 -5.31 -12.68 -37.96
C ARG A 412 -5.20 -11.46 -38.89
N ALA A 413 -4.60 -10.36 -38.44
CA ALA A 413 -4.38 -9.17 -39.28
C ALA A 413 -3.48 -9.49 -40.48
N ALA A 414 -2.38 -10.20 -40.27
CA ALA A 414 -1.49 -10.65 -41.35
C ALA A 414 -2.24 -11.52 -42.37
N ALA A 415 -3.06 -12.46 -41.90
CA ALA A 415 -3.90 -13.30 -42.77
C ALA A 415 -4.92 -12.47 -43.57
N THR A 416 -5.59 -11.51 -42.93
CA THR A 416 -6.52 -10.59 -43.60
C THR A 416 -5.82 -9.79 -44.69
N ILE A 417 -4.62 -9.26 -44.40
CA ILE A 417 -3.83 -8.50 -45.39
C ILE A 417 -3.42 -9.38 -46.57
N PHE A 418 -2.92 -10.59 -46.29
CA PHE A 418 -2.53 -11.54 -47.32
C PHE A 418 -3.73 -11.90 -48.22
N MET A 419 -4.86 -12.27 -47.63
CA MET A 419 -6.05 -12.70 -48.37
C MET A 419 -6.62 -11.58 -49.24
N ALA A 420 -6.63 -10.34 -48.74
CA ALA A 420 -7.07 -9.18 -49.50
C ALA A 420 -6.19 -8.91 -50.75
N ARG A 421 -4.91 -9.27 -50.69
CA ARG A 421 -3.98 -9.13 -51.83
C ARG A 421 -4.00 -10.34 -52.77
N ALA A 422 -4.27 -11.53 -52.23
CA ALA A 422 -4.26 -12.79 -52.97
C ALA A 422 -5.57 -13.06 -53.73
N ASP A 423 -6.70 -12.68 -53.14
CA ASP A 423 -8.03 -12.99 -53.65
C ASP A 423 -8.88 -11.72 -53.71
N ARG A 424 -9.17 -11.25 -54.93
CA ARG A 424 -10.00 -10.06 -55.15
C ARG A 424 -11.45 -10.23 -54.68
N SER A 425 -11.92 -11.47 -54.50
CA SER A 425 -13.26 -11.76 -53.98
C SER A 425 -13.33 -11.72 -52.44
N PHE A 426 -12.19 -11.61 -51.76
CA PHE A 426 -12.14 -11.56 -50.31
C PHE A 426 -12.63 -10.20 -49.78
N ASP A 427 -13.70 -10.22 -48.98
CA ASP A 427 -14.22 -9.02 -48.31
C ASP A 427 -13.34 -8.62 -47.12
N ALA A 428 -12.28 -7.88 -47.44
CA ALA A 428 -11.34 -7.36 -46.45
C ALA A 428 -11.99 -6.33 -45.51
N LEU A 429 -13.00 -5.59 -45.98
CA LEU A 429 -13.67 -4.56 -45.20
C LEU A 429 -14.50 -5.19 -44.08
N ASP A 430 -15.27 -6.25 -44.37
CA ASP A 430 -16.00 -7.00 -43.36
C ASP A 430 -15.06 -7.68 -42.35
N ALA A 431 -13.96 -8.28 -42.84
CA ALA A 431 -12.96 -8.90 -41.98
C ALA A 431 -12.34 -7.89 -40.99
N VAL A 432 -11.93 -6.71 -41.47
CA VAL A 432 -11.39 -5.63 -40.62
C VAL A 432 -12.47 -5.10 -39.68
N ARG A 433 -13.70 -4.88 -40.15
CA ARG A 433 -14.82 -4.41 -39.33
C ARG A 433 -15.07 -5.33 -38.13
N LYS A 434 -15.06 -6.65 -38.34
CA LYS A 434 -15.20 -7.65 -37.26
C LYS A 434 -14.05 -7.58 -36.24
N MET A 435 -12.84 -7.24 -36.68
CA MET A 435 -11.70 -7.03 -35.78
C MET A 435 -11.84 -5.75 -34.96
N LEU A 436 -12.27 -4.65 -35.58
CA LEU A 436 -12.46 -3.35 -34.93
C LEU A 436 -13.60 -3.34 -33.89
N THR A 437 -14.59 -4.22 -34.03
CA THR A 437 -15.71 -4.36 -33.08
C THR A 437 -15.51 -5.48 -32.06
N ALA A 438 -14.35 -6.15 -32.05
CA ALA A 438 -14.03 -7.21 -31.12
C ALA A 438 -13.97 -6.70 -29.66
N ARG A 439 -14.30 -7.58 -28.70
CA ARG A 439 -14.24 -7.25 -27.27
C ARG A 439 -12.79 -7.07 -26.80
N GLU A 440 -11.89 -7.84 -27.38
CA GLU A 440 -10.47 -7.86 -27.07
C GLU A 440 -9.75 -6.69 -27.74
N TRP A 441 -8.98 -5.94 -26.94
CA TRP A 441 -8.34 -4.70 -27.39
C TRP A 441 -7.20 -4.93 -28.39
N ASP A 442 -6.53 -6.09 -28.32
CA ASP A 442 -5.45 -6.51 -29.20
C ASP A 442 -5.96 -6.81 -30.61
N LEU A 443 -7.16 -7.41 -30.72
CA LEU A 443 -7.85 -7.60 -32.00
C LEU A 443 -8.27 -6.28 -32.63
N ARG A 444 -8.78 -5.32 -31.83
CA ARG A 444 -9.10 -3.98 -32.33
C ARG A 444 -7.85 -3.24 -32.82
N LEU A 445 -6.76 -3.29 -32.04
CA LEU A 445 -5.47 -2.71 -32.44
C LEU A 445 -4.95 -3.33 -33.75
N ALA A 446 -5.05 -4.66 -33.87
CA ALA A 446 -4.66 -5.37 -35.08
C ALA A 446 -5.56 -5.01 -36.28
N GLY A 447 -6.85 -4.75 -36.05
CA GLY A 447 -7.77 -4.24 -37.07
C GLY A 447 -7.37 -2.86 -37.57
N VAL A 448 -6.95 -1.95 -36.68
CA VAL A 448 -6.41 -0.62 -37.08
C VAL A 448 -5.14 -0.80 -37.91
N HIS A 449 -4.27 -1.73 -37.54
CA HIS A 449 -3.07 -2.04 -38.32
C HIS A 449 -3.40 -2.59 -39.72
N ALA A 450 -4.35 -3.54 -39.82
CA ALA A 450 -4.80 -4.06 -41.10
C ALA A 450 -5.41 -2.96 -41.99
N LEU A 451 -6.19 -2.05 -41.40
CA LEU A 451 -6.76 -0.91 -42.09
C LEU A 451 -5.69 0.04 -42.66
N ALA A 452 -4.62 0.26 -41.90
CA ALA A 452 -3.48 1.07 -42.33
C ALA A 452 -2.72 0.46 -43.52
N GLN A 453 -2.66 -0.88 -43.61
CA GLN A 453 -1.90 -1.61 -44.64
C GLN A 453 -2.68 -1.88 -45.93
N LEU A 454 -4.01 -1.91 -45.85
CA LEU A 454 -4.89 -2.23 -46.98
C LEU A 454 -5.45 -1.01 -47.71
N ASP A 455 -5.35 0.17 -47.11
CA ASP A 455 -5.86 1.43 -47.66
C ASP A 455 -7.28 1.31 -48.23
N LEU A 456 -8.18 0.66 -47.46
CA LEU A 456 -9.54 0.39 -47.91
C LEU A 456 -10.32 1.71 -48.10
N PRO A 457 -10.95 1.95 -49.25
CA PRO A 457 -11.77 3.14 -49.46
C PRO A 457 -12.95 3.18 -48.48
N ASP A 458 -13.42 4.39 -48.16
CA ASP A 458 -14.58 4.66 -47.29
C ASP A 458 -14.51 4.05 -45.87
N SER A 459 -13.32 3.64 -45.44
CA SER A 459 -13.11 3.00 -44.14
C SER A 459 -12.80 3.98 -43.01
N THR A 460 -12.66 5.27 -43.30
CA THR A 460 -12.25 6.30 -42.33
C THR A 460 -13.25 6.44 -41.19
N LEU A 461 -14.55 6.31 -41.47
CA LEU A 461 -15.60 6.30 -40.45
C LEU A 461 -15.49 5.13 -39.47
N LEU A 462 -14.80 4.03 -39.82
CA LEU A 462 -14.57 2.92 -38.89
C LEU A 462 -13.64 3.30 -37.73
N LEU A 463 -12.89 4.39 -37.86
CA LEU A 463 -11.97 4.88 -36.84
C LEU A 463 -12.67 5.75 -35.79
N GLU A 464 -13.83 6.35 -36.10
CA GLU A 464 -14.54 7.24 -35.19
C GLU A 464 -14.83 6.61 -33.82
N PRO A 465 -15.40 5.39 -33.71
CA PRO A 465 -15.67 4.78 -32.40
C PRO A 465 -14.40 4.51 -31.61
N LEU A 466 -13.27 4.32 -32.30
CA LEU A 466 -11.98 3.97 -31.69
C LEU A 466 -11.28 5.19 -31.07
N LEU A 467 -11.67 6.41 -31.43
CA LEU A 467 -11.15 7.63 -30.81
C LEU A 467 -11.57 7.74 -29.34
N SER A 468 -12.66 7.06 -28.97
CA SER A 468 -13.16 6.92 -27.60
C SER A 468 -12.95 5.51 -27.02
N ASP A 469 -12.07 4.68 -27.62
CA ASP A 469 -11.79 3.33 -27.13
C ASP A 469 -11.28 3.35 -25.68
N PHE A 470 -11.56 2.34 -24.88
CA PHE A 470 -11.01 2.22 -23.52
C PHE A 470 -9.48 2.07 -23.51
N SER A 471 -8.91 1.41 -24.52
CA SER A 471 -7.47 1.19 -24.65
C SER A 471 -6.75 2.41 -25.24
N ALA A 472 -5.76 2.93 -24.50
CA ALA A 472 -4.94 4.06 -24.97
C ALA A 472 -4.20 3.73 -26.26
N ALA A 473 -3.68 2.51 -26.40
CA ALA A 473 -2.95 2.08 -27.60
C ALA A 473 -3.85 2.05 -28.85
N VAL A 474 -5.12 1.64 -28.70
CA VAL A 474 -6.09 1.64 -29.82
C VAL A 474 -6.43 3.06 -30.22
N ARG A 475 -6.72 3.95 -29.25
CA ARG A 475 -7.00 5.38 -29.51
C ARG A 475 -5.84 6.05 -30.24
N GLU A 476 -4.63 5.87 -29.73
CA GLU A 476 -3.42 6.47 -30.30
C GLU A 476 -3.18 5.97 -31.72
N LYS A 477 -3.31 4.67 -31.96
CA LYS A 477 -3.07 4.11 -33.30
C LYS A 477 -4.14 4.54 -34.31
N ALA A 478 -5.40 4.62 -33.88
CA ALA A 478 -6.49 5.13 -34.71
C ALA A 478 -6.25 6.60 -35.08
N PHE A 479 -5.82 7.42 -34.12
CA PHE A 479 -5.50 8.83 -34.35
C PHE A 479 -4.31 9.00 -35.31
N GLN A 480 -3.22 8.24 -35.13
CA GLN A 480 -2.07 8.25 -36.06
C GLN A 480 -2.49 7.88 -37.49
N LEU A 481 -3.41 6.93 -37.65
CA LEU A 481 -3.94 6.55 -38.95
C LEU A 481 -4.78 7.68 -39.57
N LEU A 482 -5.63 8.35 -38.77
CA LEU A 482 -6.35 9.54 -39.23
C LEU A 482 -5.39 10.65 -39.68
N GLU A 483 -4.33 10.94 -38.91
CA GLU A 483 -3.34 11.96 -39.31
C GLU A 483 -2.67 11.60 -40.63
N THR A 484 -2.34 10.32 -40.80
CA THR A 484 -1.74 9.82 -42.05
C THR A 484 -2.70 10.00 -43.23
N ARG A 485 -4.00 9.73 -43.05
CA ARG A 485 -5.03 9.92 -44.09
C ARG A 485 -5.32 11.39 -44.37
N ALA A 486 -5.41 12.22 -43.35
CA ALA A 486 -5.61 13.67 -43.47
C ALA A 486 -4.48 14.32 -44.28
N ARG A 487 -3.22 13.91 -44.05
CA ARG A 487 -2.05 14.36 -44.86
C ARG A 487 -2.13 13.91 -46.32
N ARG A 488 -2.82 12.81 -46.61
CA ARG A 488 -3.09 12.32 -47.98
C ARG A 488 -4.32 12.96 -48.63
N GLY A 489 -5.03 13.85 -47.93
CA GLY A 489 -6.18 14.59 -48.47
C GLY A 489 -7.56 14.01 -48.14
N ASP A 490 -7.65 13.07 -47.19
CA ASP A 490 -8.96 12.58 -46.71
C ASP A 490 -9.66 13.65 -45.85
N GLU A 491 -10.70 14.28 -46.39
CA GLU A 491 -11.49 15.32 -45.70
C GLU A 491 -12.21 14.78 -44.47
N MET A 492 -12.74 13.56 -44.52
CA MET A 492 -13.39 12.92 -43.36
C MET A 492 -12.39 12.72 -42.22
N ALA A 493 -11.13 12.37 -42.54
CA ALA A 493 -10.10 12.24 -41.53
C ALA A 493 -9.75 13.59 -40.88
N LYS A 494 -9.73 14.68 -41.67
CA LYS A 494 -9.53 16.04 -41.13
C LYS A 494 -10.66 16.43 -40.19
N ASP A 495 -11.91 16.19 -40.57
CA ASP A 495 -13.09 16.50 -39.75
C ASP A 495 -13.06 15.73 -38.42
N LEU A 496 -12.75 14.43 -38.44
CA LEU A 496 -12.62 13.62 -37.22
C LEU A 496 -11.50 14.11 -36.29
N ILE A 497 -10.36 14.53 -36.85
CA ILE A 497 -9.25 15.12 -36.08
C ILE A 497 -9.67 16.45 -35.47
N GLU A 498 -10.34 17.30 -36.25
CA GLU A 498 -10.77 18.62 -35.79
C GLU A 498 -11.83 18.51 -34.68
N MET A 499 -12.80 17.61 -34.81
CA MET A 499 -13.74 17.28 -33.73
C MET A 499 -13.02 16.78 -32.47
N CYS A 500 -11.99 15.93 -32.63
CA CYS A 500 -11.18 15.49 -31.50
C CYS A 500 -10.40 16.64 -30.85
N ARG A 501 -9.84 17.56 -31.65
CA ARG A 501 -9.09 18.72 -31.18
C ARG A 501 -9.99 19.72 -30.48
N GLN A 502 -11.15 20.07 -31.05
CA GLN A 502 -12.15 20.94 -30.42
C GLN A 502 -12.64 20.34 -29.11
N GLY A 503 -12.95 19.03 -29.09
CA GLY A 503 -13.28 18.32 -27.87
C GLY A 503 -12.13 18.33 -26.85
N PHE A 504 -10.87 18.26 -27.27
CA PHE A 504 -9.71 18.36 -26.37
C PHE A 504 -9.48 19.78 -25.84
N VAL A 505 -9.60 20.82 -26.69
CA VAL A 505 -9.46 22.23 -26.31
C VAL A 505 -10.56 22.62 -25.33
N GLU A 506 -11.82 22.28 -25.60
CA GLU A 506 -12.92 22.51 -24.67
C GLU A 506 -12.71 21.80 -23.33
N ARG A 507 -12.22 20.55 -23.35
CA ARG A 507 -11.90 19.80 -22.13
C ARG A 507 -10.72 20.42 -21.37
N LYS A 508 -9.69 20.91 -22.08
CA LYS A 508 -8.52 21.55 -21.51
C LYS A 508 -8.88 22.90 -20.87
N GLU A 509 -9.65 23.75 -21.56
CA GLU A 509 -10.16 25.01 -21.02
C GLU A 509 -11.10 24.81 -19.84
N ARG A 510 -12.00 23.82 -19.91
CA ARG A 510 -12.85 23.46 -18.77
C ARG A 510 -12.03 22.91 -17.62
N SER A 511 -10.95 22.16 -17.87
CA SER A 511 -10.06 21.63 -16.82
C SER A 511 -9.24 22.71 -16.12
N LEU A 512 -8.78 23.73 -16.85
CA LEU A 512 -8.01 24.85 -16.30
C LEU A 512 -8.85 25.72 -15.34
N LYS A 513 -10.18 25.72 -15.49
CA LYS A 513 -11.12 26.42 -14.60
C LYS A 513 -11.49 25.62 -13.34
N LEU A 514 -11.09 24.35 -13.22
CA LEU A 514 -11.44 23.49 -12.08
C LEU A 514 -10.37 23.57 -10.99
N VAL A 515 -10.58 24.45 -10.01
CA VAL A 515 -9.72 24.53 -8.82
C VAL A 515 -10.19 23.49 -7.78
N PRO A 516 -9.33 22.54 -7.36
CA PRO A 516 -9.69 21.56 -6.34
C PRO A 516 -10.09 22.23 -5.02
N ALA A 517 -11.19 21.78 -4.42
CA ALA A 517 -11.69 22.40 -3.20
C ALA A 517 -10.71 22.27 -2.02
N PRO A 518 -10.44 23.34 -1.24
CA PRO A 518 -9.66 23.29 -0.01
C PRO A 518 -10.27 22.34 1.03
N ARG A 519 -9.40 21.70 1.85
CA ARG A 519 -9.82 20.69 2.84
C ARG A 519 -10.83 21.23 3.86
N ALA A 520 -10.61 22.46 4.34
CA ALA A 520 -11.48 23.10 5.33
C ALA A 520 -12.91 23.32 4.78
N LYS A 521 -13.04 23.79 3.53
CA LYS A 521 -14.36 23.94 2.88
C LYS A 521 -15.06 22.59 2.67
N ARG A 522 -14.31 21.53 2.34
CA ARG A 522 -14.89 20.17 2.20
C ARG A 522 -15.43 19.63 3.52
N LEU A 523 -14.70 19.86 4.63
CA LEU A 523 -15.14 19.49 5.97
C LEU A 523 -16.37 20.29 6.41
N LEU A 524 -16.37 21.60 6.18
CA LEU A 524 -17.53 22.46 6.44
C LEU A 524 -18.77 21.97 5.67
N ALA A 525 -18.61 21.68 4.37
CA ALA A 525 -19.70 21.17 3.53
C ALA A 525 -20.24 19.82 4.04
N PHE A 526 -19.36 18.94 4.54
CA PHE A 526 -19.75 17.67 5.13
C PHE A 526 -20.60 17.86 6.40
N TYR A 527 -20.19 18.75 7.31
CA TYR A 527 -20.95 19.04 8.53
C TYR A 527 -22.28 19.74 8.22
N ALA A 528 -22.28 20.69 7.29
CA ALA A 528 -23.48 21.38 6.84
C ALA A 528 -24.49 20.40 6.21
N ASP A 529 -24.02 19.44 5.41
CA ASP A 529 -24.87 18.37 4.87
C ASP A 529 -25.44 17.47 5.98
N LEU A 530 -24.63 17.10 6.99
CA LEU A 530 -25.07 16.28 8.11
C LEU A 530 -26.12 16.99 8.95
N PHE A 531 -25.90 18.28 9.22
CA PHE A 531 -26.82 19.12 9.97
C PHE A 531 -28.13 19.36 9.22
N ALA A 532 -28.07 19.65 7.92
CA ALA A 532 -29.24 19.80 7.07
C ALA A 532 -30.08 18.51 7.04
N LEU A 533 -29.41 17.34 6.95
CA LEU A 533 -30.09 16.06 7.01
C LEU A 533 -30.74 15.84 8.39
N ALA A 534 -30.03 16.13 9.48
CA ALA A 534 -30.55 16.00 10.85
C ALA A 534 -31.79 16.87 11.09
N LEU A 535 -31.77 18.14 10.64
CA LEU A 535 -32.93 19.03 10.68
C LEU A 535 -34.12 18.48 9.87
N LEU A 536 -33.85 17.93 8.69
CA LEU A 536 -34.89 17.30 7.87
C LEU A 536 -35.49 16.04 8.55
N THR A 537 -34.69 15.35 9.36
CA THR A 537 -35.14 14.14 10.07
C THR A 537 -36.00 14.44 11.31
N MET A 538 -35.76 15.54 12.03
CA MET A 538 -36.40 15.79 13.32
C MET A 538 -37.94 15.76 13.30
N PRO A 539 -38.63 16.40 12.34
CA PRO A 539 -40.09 16.32 12.26
C PRO A 539 -40.60 14.91 11.96
N ALA A 540 -39.85 14.13 11.18
CA ALA A 540 -40.20 12.76 10.85
C ALA A 540 -40.06 11.81 12.06
N TRP A 541 -39.02 11.99 12.88
CA TRP A 541 -38.88 11.28 14.16
C TRP A 541 -39.96 11.67 15.16
N ALA A 542 -40.30 12.96 15.25
CA ALA A 542 -41.38 13.44 16.10
C ALA A 542 -42.77 12.90 15.66
N GLY A 543 -43.04 12.90 14.36
CA GLY A 543 -44.27 12.34 13.79
C GLY A 543 -44.37 10.82 13.96
N ALA A 544 -43.25 10.11 13.81
CA ALA A 544 -43.19 8.67 14.09
C ALA A 544 -43.45 8.39 15.57
N TYR A 545 -42.85 9.16 16.49
CA TYR A 545 -43.11 9.04 17.93
C TYR A 545 -44.59 9.31 18.27
N TRP A 546 -45.17 10.36 17.72
CA TRP A 546 -46.60 10.67 17.89
C TRP A 546 -47.51 9.56 17.34
N MET A 547 -47.17 8.96 16.20
CA MET A 547 -47.91 7.82 15.65
C MET A 547 -47.79 6.57 16.53
N ILE A 548 -46.63 6.34 17.17
CA ILE A 548 -46.46 5.26 18.15
C ILE A 548 -47.39 5.48 19.35
N SER A 549 -47.56 6.72 19.82
CA SER A 549 -48.39 7.03 20.98
C SER A 549 -49.90 7.03 20.70
N GLU A 550 -50.35 7.50 19.52
CA GLU A 550 -51.79 7.71 19.24
C GLU A 550 -52.43 6.63 18.36
N VAL A 551 -51.70 6.06 17.41
CA VAL A 551 -52.24 5.13 16.40
C VAL A 551 -51.82 3.69 16.70
N GLY A 552 -50.60 3.50 17.19
CA GLY A 552 -50.07 2.22 17.62
C GLY A 552 -48.73 1.87 16.95
N LEU A 553 -48.02 0.94 17.58
CA LEU A 553 -46.62 0.59 17.28
C LEU A 553 -46.38 0.26 15.80
N ARG A 554 -47.28 -0.48 15.16
CA ARG A 554 -47.13 -0.88 13.74
C ARG A 554 -47.13 0.34 12.81
N ALA A 555 -48.04 1.29 13.01
CA ALA A 555 -48.13 2.51 12.21
C ALA A 555 -46.89 3.39 12.42
N GLY A 556 -46.45 3.54 13.66
CA GLY A 556 -45.25 4.30 14.02
C GLY A 556 -43.95 3.73 13.46
N VAL A 557 -43.76 2.41 13.51
CA VAL A 557 -42.60 1.72 12.91
C VAL A 557 -42.57 1.87 11.39
N ILE A 558 -43.73 1.75 10.73
CA ILE A 558 -43.83 1.96 9.28
C ILE A 558 -43.48 3.40 8.90
N ALA A 559 -43.98 4.40 9.63
CA ALA A 559 -43.65 5.80 9.40
C ALA A 559 -42.16 6.09 9.61
N LEU A 560 -41.54 5.49 10.62
CA LEU A 560 -40.10 5.60 10.86
C LEU A 560 -39.28 4.97 9.72
N ALA A 561 -39.69 3.79 9.25
CA ALA A 561 -39.03 3.09 8.14
C ALA A 561 -39.12 3.90 6.83
N LEU A 562 -40.31 4.39 6.48
CA LEU A 562 -40.53 5.22 5.29
C LEU A 562 -39.70 6.51 5.32
N SER A 563 -39.67 7.17 6.49
CA SER A 563 -38.87 8.39 6.68
C SER A 563 -37.38 8.10 6.50
N THR A 564 -36.89 7.02 7.11
CA THR A 564 -35.48 6.60 7.01
C THR A 564 -35.09 6.26 5.57
N VAL A 565 -35.96 5.57 4.83
CA VAL A 565 -35.71 5.24 3.41
C VAL A 565 -35.68 6.51 2.56
N MET A 566 -36.64 7.42 2.72
CA MET A 566 -36.69 8.67 1.95
C MET A 566 -35.46 9.55 2.21
N LEU A 567 -35.02 9.64 3.46
CA LEU A 567 -33.82 10.37 3.88
C LEU A 567 -32.53 9.70 3.39
N GLY A 568 -32.48 8.37 3.41
CA GLY A 568 -31.39 7.59 2.82
C GLY A 568 -31.24 7.93 1.34
N VAL A 569 -32.33 7.84 0.56
CA VAL A 569 -32.33 8.19 -0.87
C VAL A 569 -31.79 9.61 -1.10
N LEU A 570 -32.27 10.60 -0.34
CA LEU A 570 -31.79 11.98 -0.43
C LEU A 570 -30.28 12.08 -0.15
N PHE A 571 -29.76 11.38 0.86
CA PHE A 571 -28.33 11.36 1.18
C PHE A 571 -27.47 10.77 0.05
N PHE A 572 -27.93 9.70 -0.60
CA PHE A 572 -27.20 9.07 -1.71
C PHE A 572 -27.21 9.93 -2.98
N VAL A 573 -28.27 10.69 -3.25
CA VAL A 573 -28.39 11.50 -4.48
C VAL A 573 -28.05 12.97 -4.32
N LYS A 574 -27.78 13.47 -3.10
CA LYS A 574 -27.60 14.90 -2.80
C LYS A 574 -26.59 15.62 -3.67
N ASP A 575 -25.50 14.94 -4.04
CA ASP A 575 -24.43 15.55 -4.83
C ASP A 575 -24.82 15.70 -6.30
N GLY A 576 -25.89 15.04 -6.74
CA GLY A 576 -26.49 15.19 -8.06
C GLY A 576 -27.68 16.14 -8.11
N LEU A 577 -28.00 16.83 -7.01
CA LEU A 577 -29.03 17.85 -6.94
C LEU A 577 -28.44 19.24 -7.26
N ARG A 578 -29.30 20.21 -7.63
CA ARG A 578 -28.96 21.64 -7.84
C ARG A 578 -27.69 21.88 -8.69
N GLY A 579 -27.48 21.06 -9.73
CA GLY A 579 -26.34 21.19 -10.63
C GLY A 579 -25.01 20.76 -10.01
N GLY A 580 -24.99 19.69 -9.20
CA GLY A 580 -23.77 19.17 -8.58
C GLY A 580 -23.55 19.68 -7.16
N ARG A 581 -24.56 20.34 -6.57
CA ARG A 581 -24.50 21.05 -5.30
C ARG A 581 -25.43 20.38 -4.29
N GLY A 582 -24.82 19.60 -3.39
CA GLY A 582 -25.48 19.24 -2.13
C GLY A 582 -25.79 20.49 -1.29
N ILE A 583 -26.64 20.36 -0.28
CA ILE A 583 -27.06 21.52 0.54
C ILE A 583 -25.85 22.18 1.21
N GLY A 584 -25.01 21.39 1.88
CA GLY A 584 -23.80 21.85 2.55
C GLY A 584 -22.68 22.22 1.59
N LYS A 585 -22.59 21.56 0.43
CA LYS A 585 -21.63 21.93 -0.62
C LYS A 585 -21.96 23.28 -1.23
N GLY A 586 -23.24 23.52 -1.53
CA GLY A 586 -23.73 24.79 -2.04
C GLY A 586 -23.47 25.95 -1.07
N SER A 587 -23.69 25.76 0.23
CA SER A 587 -23.42 26.80 1.23
C SER A 587 -21.92 27.10 1.41
N ALA A 588 -21.05 26.14 1.11
CA ALA A 588 -19.59 26.31 1.19
C ALA A 588 -18.96 26.79 -0.14
N GLY A 589 -19.77 27.16 -1.14
CA GLY A 589 -19.29 27.56 -2.47
C GLY A 589 -18.66 26.41 -3.27
N LEU A 590 -19.04 25.16 -2.98
CA LEU A 590 -18.48 23.96 -3.57
C LEU A 590 -19.44 23.25 -4.52
N ARG A 591 -18.86 22.62 -5.54
CA ARG A 591 -19.61 21.80 -6.51
C ARG A 591 -18.89 20.49 -6.81
N VAL A 592 -19.67 19.45 -7.09
CA VAL A 592 -19.14 18.17 -7.59
C VAL A 592 -19.26 18.13 -9.11
N VAL A 593 -18.14 17.91 -9.78
CA VAL A 593 -18.01 17.89 -11.24
C VAL A 593 -17.59 16.51 -11.71
N ASP A 594 -18.19 16.07 -12.81
CA ASP A 594 -17.79 14.90 -13.58
C ASP A 594 -16.65 15.29 -14.53
N LEU A 595 -15.47 14.69 -14.37
CA LEU A 595 -14.28 15.04 -15.15
C LEU A 595 -14.34 14.49 -16.59
N GLU A 596 -15.22 13.52 -16.89
CA GLU A 596 -15.40 13.04 -18.26
C GLU A 596 -16.22 14.03 -19.08
N ARG A 597 -17.27 14.60 -18.47
CA ARG A 597 -18.24 15.49 -19.12
C ARG A 597 -18.00 16.97 -18.85
N TYR A 598 -17.13 17.28 -17.89
CA TYR A 598 -16.91 18.62 -17.34
C TYR A 598 -18.21 19.32 -16.92
N ALA A 599 -19.16 18.53 -16.42
CA ALA A 599 -20.51 18.96 -16.07
C ALA A 599 -20.83 18.61 -14.61
N ALA A 600 -21.97 19.11 -14.13
CA ALA A 600 -22.50 18.75 -12.82
C ALA A 600 -22.58 17.22 -12.64
N CYS A 601 -22.23 16.74 -11.45
CA CYS A 601 -22.37 15.32 -11.11
C CYS A 601 -23.82 14.86 -11.30
N SER A 602 -24.03 13.71 -11.94
CA SER A 602 -25.37 13.13 -12.11
C SER A 602 -25.86 12.47 -10.82
N ARG A 603 -27.18 12.31 -10.67
CA ARG A 603 -27.77 11.59 -9.52
C ARG A 603 -27.27 10.14 -9.41
N ALA A 604 -27.05 9.47 -10.55
CA ALA A 604 -26.52 8.11 -10.60
C ALA A 604 -25.06 8.04 -10.11
N LYS A 605 -24.19 8.97 -10.58
CA LYS A 605 -22.81 9.05 -10.09
C LYS A 605 -22.78 9.47 -8.61
N SER A 606 -23.68 10.34 -8.15
CA SER A 606 -23.85 10.67 -6.73
C SER A 606 -24.19 9.43 -5.90
N LEU A 607 -25.16 8.61 -6.34
CA LEU A 607 -25.56 7.38 -5.64
C LEU A 607 -24.37 6.44 -5.48
N LEU A 608 -23.64 6.18 -6.56
CA LEU A 608 -22.45 5.30 -6.54
C LEU A 608 -21.32 5.89 -5.68
N ARG A 609 -21.11 7.20 -5.72
CA ARG A 609 -20.12 7.89 -4.87
C ARG A 609 -20.40 7.70 -3.38
N GLN A 610 -21.67 7.61 -2.99
CA GLN A 610 -22.08 7.47 -1.60
C GLN A 610 -22.27 5.99 -1.20
N ALA A 611 -22.58 5.09 -2.15
CA ALA A 611 -22.65 3.64 -1.92
C ALA A 611 -21.34 3.06 -1.37
N MET A 612 -20.20 3.59 -1.81
CA MET A 612 -18.88 3.20 -1.29
C MET A 612 -18.70 3.55 0.19
N LEU A 613 -19.40 4.56 0.70
CA LEU A 613 -19.42 4.88 2.13
C LEU A 613 -20.31 3.93 2.96
N GLY A 614 -21.09 3.08 2.29
CA GLY A 614 -21.87 2.03 2.94
C GLY A 614 -21.01 0.88 3.45
N VAL A 615 -19.75 0.77 3.02
CA VAL A 615 -18.81 -0.27 3.46
C VAL A 615 -17.92 0.29 4.59
N PRO A 616 -18.05 -0.18 5.84
CA PRO A 616 -17.39 0.44 7.00
C PRO A 616 -15.86 0.55 6.90
N ILE A 617 -15.20 -0.43 6.27
CA ILE A 617 -13.74 -0.44 6.10
C ILE A 617 -13.31 0.63 5.08
N LEU A 618 -14.10 0.84 4.02
CA LEU A 618 -13.81 1.84 3.00
C LEU A 618 -13.95 3.26 3.56
N ASN A 619 -14.83 3.51 4.55
CA ASN A 619 -14.98 4.83 5.16
C ASN A 619 -13.68 5.40 5.77
N LEU A 620 -12.88 4.56 6.42
CA LEU A 620 -11.61 4.98 7.01
C LEU A 620 -10.56 5.28 5.93
N ILE A 621 -10.55 4.48 4.87
CA ILE A 621 -9.66 4.67 3.71
C ILE A 621 -10.03 5.95 2.96
N GLU A 622 -11.31 6.14 2.67
CA GLU A 622 -11.87 7.32 2.02
C GLU A 622 -11.54 8.61 2.80
N ALA A 623 -11.70 8.61 4.12
CA ALA A 623 -11.35 9.74 4.99
C ALA A 623 -9.84 10.04 5.00
N GLY A 624 -9.00 8.99 5.08
CA GLY A 624 -7.55 9.13 5.00
C GLY A 624 -7.08 9.69 3.66
N MET A 625 -7.70 9.29 2.55
CA MET A 625 -7.34 9.76 1.20
C MET A 625 -7.62 11.24 0.99
N VAL A 626 -8.75 11.76 1.51
CA VAL A 626 -9.08 13.19 1.43
C VAL A 626 -8.04 14.06 2.15
N LEU A 627 -7.47 13.56 3.25
CA LEU A 627 -6.45 14.26 4.04
C LEU A 627 -5.02 14.03 3.51
N ALA A 628 -4.72 12.88 2.91
CA ALA A 628 -3.39 12.56 2.41
C ALA A 628 -3.11 13.17 1.02
N ARG A 629 -4.11 13.22 0.14
CA ARG A 629 -3.92 13.69 -1.24
C ARG A 629 -4.00 15.21 -1.35
N ARG A 630 -3.22 15.77 -2.28
CA ARG A 630 -3.23 17.21 -2.60
C ARG A 630 -4.49 17.63 -3.37
N ASP A 631 -5.00 16.75 -4.24
CA ASP A 631 -6.26 16.96 -4.99
C ASP A 631 -7.53 16.72 -4.13
N GLY A 632 -7.34 16.15 -2.93
CA GLY A 632 -8.38 15.77 -1.98
C GLY A 632 -9.35 14.71 -2.50
N ARG A 633 -9.04 14.03 -3.61
CA ARG A 633 -9.92 13.00 -4.20
C ARG A 633 -9.93 11.76 -3.33
N ARG A 634 -11.13 11.24 -3.10
CA ARG A 634 -11.34 9.98 -2.37
C ARG A 634 -11.42 8.78 -3.35
N LEU A 635 -11.44 7.54 -2.88
CA LEU A 635 -11.48 6.34 -3.72
C LEU A 635 -12.68 6.37 -4.70
N ALA A 636 -13.87 6.72 -4.22
CA ALA A 636 -15.04 6.90 -5.06
C ALA A 636 -14.88 8.01 -6.13
N ASP A 637 -14.12 9.07 -5.83
CA ASP A 637 -13.84 10.15 -6.79
C ASP A 637 -12.94 9.65 -7.93
N LEU A 638 -11.97 8.79 -7.63
CA LEU A 638 -11.07 8.18 -8.61
C LEU A 638 -11.81 7.19 -9.51
N LEU A 639 -12.60 6.29 -8.92
CA LEU A 639 -13.34 5.26 -9.65
C LEU A 639 -14.37 5.83 -10.62
N LEU A 640 -15.06 6.91 -10.23
CA LEU A 640 -16.15 7.50 -11.02
C LEU A 640 -15.70 8.73 -11.82
N ASN A 641 -14.41 9.02 -11.79
CA ASN A 641 -13.76 10.18 -12.38
C ASN A 641 -14.49 11.51 -12.05
N THR A 642 -14.69 11.78 -10.76
CA THR A 642 -15.35 13.01 -10.28
C THR A 642 -14.41 13.83 -9.38
N GLN A 643 -14.70 15.12 -9.22
CA GLN A 643 -13.90 16.05 -8.40
C GLN A 643 -14.81 17.02 -7.64
N VAL A 644 -14.44 17.35 -6.40
CA VAL A 644 -15.03 18.49 -5.68
C VAL A 644 -14.18 19.73 -5.97
N VAL A 645 -14.83 20.79 -6.47
CA VAL A 645 -14.17 22.04 -6.89
C VAL A 645 -14.69 23.22 -6.09
N ASP A 646 -13.81 24.21 -5.91
CA ASP A 646 -14.12 25.51 -5.31
C ASP A 646 -14.56 26.49 -6.39
N GLU A 647 -15.83 26.86 -6.37
CA GLU A 647 -16.42 27.73 -7.39
C GLU A 647 -16.27 29.21 -7.03
N GLU A 648 -16.36 29.54 -5.74
CA GLU A 648 -16.28 30.92 -5.25
C GLU A 648 -14.85 31.39 -4.98
N GLN A 649 -13.91 30.47 -4.75
CA GLN A 649 -12.49 30.74 -4.47
C GLN A 649 -12.22 31.76 -3.34
N ARG A 650 -13.22 32.07 -2.51
CA ARG A 650 -13.10 32.96 -1.35
C ARG A 650 -12.53 32.24 -0.12
N PRO A 651 -11.78 32.90 0.77
CA PRO A 651 -11.42 32.33 2.07
C PRO A 651 -12.68 32.08 2.93
N LEU A 652 -12.54 31.21 3.93
CA LEU A 652 -13.57 30.96 4.94
C LEU A 652 -13.71 32.19 5.84
N THR A 653 -14.95 32.54 6.17
CA THR A 653 -15.26 33.61 7.13
C THR A 653 -15.00 33.15 8.57
N VAL A 654 -14.81 34.10 9.49
CA VAL A 654 -14.67 33.81 10.94
C VAL A 654 -15.85 32.98 11.47
N ALA A 655 -17.07 33.28 11.00
CA ALA A 655 -18.27 32.52 11.35
C ALA A 655 -18.19 31.06 10.87
N GLU A 656 -17.76 30.82 9.63
CA GLU A 656 -17.61 29.47 9.07
C GLU A 656 -16.50 28.67 9.79
N HIS A 657 -15.42 29.32 10.21
CA HIS A 657 -14.39 28.72 11.06
C HIS A 657 -14.94 28.34 12.44
N LEU A 658 -15.70 29.24 13.08
CA LEU A 658 -16.31 28.99 14.38
C LEU A 658 -17.32 27.83 14.32
N VAL A 659 -18.12 27.76 13.25
CA VAL A 659 -19.01 26.64 12.95
C VAL A 659 -18.21 25.33 12.84
N LEU A 660 -17.12 25.31 12.08
CA LEU A 660 -16.29 24.11 11.93
C LEU A 660 -15.74 23.62 13.29
N TRP A 661 -15.30 24.54 14.15
CA TRP A 661 -14.85 24.22 15.50
C TRP A 661 -15.96 23.65 16.38
N VAL A 662 -17.13 24.30 16.39
CA VAL A 662 -18.29 23.86 17.18
C VAL A 662 -18.78 22.49 16.75
N PHE A 663 -18.92 22.24 15.44
CA PHE A 663 -19.38 20.94 14.93
C PHE A 663 -18.36 19.82 15.16
N THR A 664 -17.06 20.12 15.05
CA THR A 664 -16.01 19.14 15.35
C THR A 664 -16.01 18.80 16.85
N ALA A 665 -16.13 19.79 17.74
CA ALA A 665 -16.24 19.58 19.17
C ALA A 665 -17.52 18.82 19.55
N ALA A 666 -18.67 19.16 18.94
CA ALA A 666 -19.93 18.49 19.15
C ALA A 666 -19.93 17.04 18.62
N GLY A 667 -19.28 16.78 17.49
CA GLY A 667 -19.11 15.44 16.94
C GLY A 667 -18.27 14.54 17.87
N VAL A 668 -17.18 15.07 18.41
CA VAL A 668 -16.38 14.38 19.43
C VAL A 668 -17.22 14.12 20.69
N ALA A 669 -17.96 15.11 21.17
CA ALA A 669 -18.84 14.98 22.33
C ALA A 669 -19.96 13.95 22.10
N LEU A 670 -20.51 13.85 20.90
CA LEU A 670 -21.53 12.85 20.55
C LEU A 670 -20.95 11.43 20.54
N ILE A 671 -19.72 11.24 20.04
CA ILE A 671 -19.04 9.93 20.09
C ILE A 671 -18.82 9.51 21.55
N VAL A 672 -18.36 10.43 22.40
CA VAL A 672 -18.26 10.23 23.87
C VAL A 672 -19.60 9.82 24.44
N PHE A 673 -20.65 10.57 24.12
CA PHE A 673 -21.98 10.35 24.65
C PHE A 673 -22.55 8.99 24.22
N VAL A 674 -22.42 8.61 22.94
CA VAL A 674 -22.90 7.31 22.42
C VAL A 674 -22.15 6.16 23.08
N GLN A 675 -20.83 6.25 23.26
CA GLN A 675 -20.06 5.21 23.97
C GLN A 675 -20.49 5.08 25.44
N VAL A 676 -20.73 6.20 26.11
CA VAL A 676 -21.24 6.21 27.50
C VAL A 676 -22.66 5.67 27.58
N ALA A 677 -23.53 6.05 26.64
CA ALA A 677 -24.91 5.58 26.56
C ALA A 677 -24.99 4.08 26.25
N GLN A 678 -24.15 3.55 25.35
CA GLN A 678 -24.04 2.11 25.08
C GLN A 678 -23.59 1.34 26.32
N SER A 679 -22.59 1.85 27.04
CA SER A 679 -22.11 1.27 28.30
C SER A 679 -23.21 1.25 29.37
N ASN A 680 -23.96 2.35 29.50
CA ASN A 680 -25.07 2.45 30.44
C ASN A 680 -26.28 1.57 30.05
N ALA A 681 -26.62 1.49 28.76
CA ALA A 681 -27.69 0.63 28.26
C ALA A 681 -27.37 -0.85 28.46
N GLN A 682 -26.11 -1.27 28.27
CA GLN A 682 -25.65 -2.60 28.65
C GLN A 682 -25.86 -2.86 30.15
N GLN A 683 -25.54 -1.90 31.02
CA GLN A 683 -25.77 -2.04 32.46
C GLN A 683 -27.24 -2.09 32.85
N MET A 684 -28.12 -1.33 32.18
CA MET A 684 -29.56 -1.37 32.43
C MET A 684 -30.21 -2.67 31.93
N PHE A 685 -29.79 -3.20 30.78
CA PHE A 685 -30.23 -4.51 30.28
C PHE A 685 -29.83 -5.65 31.22
N LEU A 686 -28.64 -5.57 31.82
CA LEU A 686 -28.22 -6.52 32.85
C LEU A 686 -29.14 -6.43 34.08
N ARG A 687 -29.53 -5.22 34.51
CA ARG A 687 -30.44 -5.03 35.66
C ARG A 687 -31.87 -5.54 35.43
N SER A 688 -32.42 -5.44 34.20
CA SER A 688 -33.79 -5.89 33.91
C SER A 688 -33.95 -7.41 33.86
N GLN A 689 -32.85 -8.16 33.70
CA GLN A 689 -32.80 -9.63 33.79
C GLN A 689 -32.82 -10.13 35.26
N GLY A 690 -33.21 -9.29 36.22
CA GLY A 690 -33.20 -9.63 37.65
C GLY A 690 -31.80 -9.74 38.25
N VAL A 691 -30.76 -9.37 37.50
CA VAL A 691 -29.41 -9.26 38.06
C VAL A 691 -29.39 -8.01 38.94
N PRO A 692 -29.19 -8.13 40.27
CA PRO A 692 -29.25 -6.98 41.15
C PRO A 692 -28.31 -5.89 40.65
N SER A 693 -28.78 -4.64 40.69
CA SER A 693 -27.95 -3.47 40.46
C SER A 693 -26.70 -3.64 41.32
N ALA A 694 -25.57 -3.98 40.68
CA ALA A 694 -24.30 -3.82 41.30
C ALA A 694 -24.22 -2.33 41.67
N SER A 695 -24.39 -2.00 42.95
CA SER A 695 -23.52 -1.01 43.56
C SER A 695 -22.15 -1.32 43.00
N ARG A 696 -21.57 -0.34 42.28
CA ARG A 696 -20.24 -0.42 41.64
C ARG A 696 -19.45 -1.52 42.34
N PRO A 697 -19.09 -2.63 41.66
CA PRO A 697 -18.39 -3.67 42.36
C PRO A 697 -17.14 -3.04 42.97
N ALA A 698 -17.14 -2.88 44.30
CA ALA A 698 -15.90 -3.01 45.04
C ALA A 698 -15.43 -4.40 44.62
N ALA A 699 -14.34 -4.42 43.85
CA ALA A 699 -13.78 -5.63 43.29
C ALA A 699 -13.81 -6.76 44.33
N PRO A 700 -14.22 -7.98 43.98
CA PRO A 700 -14.40 -9.05 44.95
C PRO A 700 -13.05 -9.31 45.65
N ARG A 701 -13.05 -9.08 46.97
CA ARG A 701 -12.03 -9.57 47.88
C ARG A 701 -12.15 -11.09 47.93
N SER A 702 -11.18 -11.79 47.36
CA SER A 702 -10.79 -13.12 47.81
C SER A 702 -9.41 -13.02 48.47
N SER A 703 -9.28 -13.78 49.54
CA SER A 703 -8.37 -13.73 50.68
C SER A 703 -6.86 -13.60 50.38
N ALA A 704 -6.27 -12.62 51.09
CA ALA A 704 -4.92 -12.58 51.67
C ALA A 704 -3.69 -12.74 50.74
N LEU A 705 -2.98 -11.62 50.52
CA LEU A 705 -1.65 -11.47 51.08
C LEU A 705 -1.42 -10.00 51.44
N GLN A 706 -0.96 -9.78 52.66
CA GLN A 706 -0.60 -8.48 53.21
C GLN A 706 0.43 -7.78 52.31
N LEU A 707 0.15 -6.53 51.96
CA LEU A 707 1.17 -5.57 51.59
C LEU A 707 1.99 -5.26 52.86
N PRO A 708 3.34 -5.32 52.82
CA PRO A 708 4.13 -4.61 53.80
C PRO A 708 4.14 -3.13 53.42
N ASN A 709 3.51 -2.33 54.29
CA ASN A 709 3.82 -0.94 54.63
C ASN A 709 3.54 0.16 53.59
N ALA A 710 2.34 0.75 53.68
CA ALA A 710 2.13 2.18 54.04
C ALA A 710 0.62 2.52 53.89
N ASP A 711 -0.11 2.48 55.01
CA ASP A 711 -1.56 2.69 55.06
C ASP A 711 -1.90 4.16 55.37
N TRP A 712 -2.37 4.90 54.36
CA TRP A 712 -3.18 6.11 54.55
C TRP A 712 -4.63 5.78 54.16
N ARG A 713 -5.59 6.02 55.06
CA ARG A 713 -7.03 5.86 54.76
C ARG A 713 -7.80 7.15 55.05
N ILE A 714 -8.65 7.54 54.09
CA ILE A 714 -9.66 8.59 54.26
C ILE A 714 -10.86 7.95 54.98
N ALA A 715 -11.12 8.38 56.22
CA ALA A 715 -12.00 7.63 57.11
C ALA A 715 -13.51 7.87 56.87
N THR A 716 -13.95 9.03 56.38
CA THR A 716 -15.38 9.30 56.13
C THR A 716 -15.58 10.48 55.18
N ARG A 717 -16.59 10.40 54.30
CA ARG A 717 -17.02 11.50 53.44
C ARG A 717 -18.50 11.81 53.73
N PHE A 718 -18.74 12.69 54.71
CA PHE A 718 -20.02 13.36 54.90
C PHE A 718 -19.76 14.86 54.94
N GLY A 719 -20.14 15.58 53.88
CA GLY A 719 -20.00 17.03 53.82
C GLY A 719 -18.55 17.57 53.77
N ARG A 720 -18.38 18.79 54.29
CA ARG A 720 -17.32 19.78 53.98
C ARG A 720 -15.96 19.61 54.70
N ARG A 721 -15.49 18.40 55.06
CA ARG A 721 -14.15 18.13 55.65
C ARG A 721 -13.64 16.73 55.28
N ALA A 722 -12.32 16.54 55.24
CA ALA A 722 -11.69 15.21 55.13
C ALA A 722 -10.53 15.06 56.14
N THR A 723 -10.50 13.95 56.88
CA THR A 723 -9.46 13.64 57.88
C THR A 723 -8.70 12.38 57.46
N LEU A 724 -7.37 12.42 57.59
CA LEU A 724 -6.45 11.31 57.32
C LEU A 724 -5.77 10.89 58.63
N LYS A 725 -5.86 9.59 58.96
CA LYS A 725 -5.17 8.96 60.09
C LYS A 725 -4.11 7.97 59.61
N HIS A 726 -2.99 7.90 60.32
CA HIS A 726 -1.88 6.99 60.10
C HIS A 726 -1.85 5.89 61.17
N LYS A 727 -1.45 4.66 60.83
CA LYS A 727 -1.41 3.53 61.78
C LYS A 727 -0.04 2.86 61.75
N THR A 728 0.69 2.86 62.85
CA THR A 728 1.92 2.08 63.05
C THR A 728 1.66 0.89 63.98
N SER A 729 2.61 -0.06 63.99
CA SER A 729 2.46 -1.42 64.52
C SER A 729 2.45 -1.56 66.05
N SER A 730 2.51 -0.49 66.85
CA SER A 730 2.55 -0.56 68.32
C SER A 730 1.41 0.15 69.05
N GLY A 731 0.36 0.59 68.35
CA GLY A 731 -0.75 1.35 68.95
C GLY A 731 -0.96 2.67 68.22
N LEU A 732 -2.21 3.14 68.22
CA LEU A 732 -2.62 4.41 67.59
C LEU A 732 -1.97 5.59 68.34
N GLU A 733 -0.96 6.21 67.75
CA GLU A 733 -0.68 7.63 68.02
C GLU A 733 -1.42 8.47 66.98
N ASP A 734 -2.24 9.39 67.47
CA ASP A 734 -3.06 10.29 66.66
C ASP A 734 -2.18 11.36 65.98
N ALA A 735 -1.95 11.21 64.68
CA ALA A 735 -1.62 12.32 63.80
C ALA A 735 -2.85 12.61 62.93
N ASP A 736 -3.67 13.57 63.35
CA ASP A 736 -4.87 14.01 62.64
C ASP A 736 -4.51 15.03 61.55
N LEU A 737 -4.48 14.62 60.28
CA LEU A 737 -4.40 15.57 59.16
C LEU A 737 -5.83 15.87 58.69
N THR A 738 -6.38 16.97 59.22
CA THR A 738 -7.72 17.46 58.85
C THR A 738 -7.59 18.53 57.77
N VAL A 739 -8.10 18.26 56.57
CA VAL A 739 -8.24 19.27 55.51
C VAL A 739 -9.65 19.84 55.57
N ASP A 740 -9.76 21.10 56.01
CA ASP A 740 -11.01 21.86 56.06
C ASP A 740 -11.16 22.74 54.80
N TRP A 741 -12.22 22.49 54.02
CA TRP A 741 -12.53 23.26 52.81
C TRP A 741 -12.96 24.71 53.10
N ARG A 742 -12.99 25.14 54.37
CA ARG A 742 -13.26 26.52 54.76
C ARG A 742 -12.17 27.52 54.32
N GLU A 743 -10.92 27.11 54.14
CA GLU A 743 -9.84 28.06 53.79
C GLU A 743 -9.68 28.33 52.29
N TYR A 744 -10.27 27.51 51.41
CA TYR A 744 -10.30 27.79 49.98
C TYR A 744 -11.64 28.41 49.54
N ARG A 745 -12.06 29.47 50.24
CA ARG A 745 -12.83 30.52 49.57
C ARG A 745 -11.80 31.44 48.92
N PRO A 746 -11.87 31.71 47.60
CA PRO A 746 -11.15 32.84 47.09
C PRO A 746 -11.72 34.05 47.83
N ARG A 747 -10.93 34.67 48.70
CA ARG A 747 -11.16 36.07 49.06
C ARG A 747 -11.06 36.81 47.73
N ARG A 748 -12.20 37.09 47.09
CA ARG A 748 -12.33 38.14 46.09
C ARG A 748 -11.59 39.34 46.68
N LYS A 749 -10.49 39.75 46.05
CA LYS A 749 -9.45 40.71 46.51
C LYS A 749 -8.16 40.04 47.00
N GLN A 750 -7.44 39.39 46.09
CA GLN A 750 -5.99 39.57 45.97
C GLN A 750 -5.61 39.33 44.50
N THR A 751 -5.75 40.39 43.70
CA THR A 751 -5.26 40.49 42.32
C THR A 751 -3.76 40.78 42.34
N GLY A 752 -2.95 39.79 42.71
CA GLY A 752 -1.48 39.91 42.72
C GLY A 752 -0.82 38.63 42.22
N GLU A 753 0.31 38.78 41.52
CA GLU A 753 1.12 37.71 40.93
C GLU A 753 1.42 36.55 41.89
N ALA A 754 1.65 36.85 43.17
CA ALA A 754 1.92 35.84 44.19
C ALA A 754 0.73 34.89 44.45
N GLY A 755 -0.50 35.40 44.40
CA GLY A 755 -1.71 34.57 44.56
C GLY A 755 -1.96 33.67 43.34
N ARG A 756 -1.59 34.12 42.14
CA ARG A 756 -1.70 33.34 40.90
C ARG A 756 -0.60 32.27 40.81
N ARG A 757 0.63 32.57 41.24
CA ARG A 757 1.70 31.58 41.36
C ARG A 757 1.35 30.45 42.34
N ALA A 758 0.78 30.79 43.50
CA ALA A 758 0.33 29.78 44.47
C ALA A 758 -0.82 28.90 43.95
N GLU A 759 -1.72 29.45 43.13
CA GLU A 759 -2.79 28.68 42.47
C GLU A 759 -2.22 27.73 41.38
N VAL A 760 -1.20 28.18 40.62
CA VAL A 760 -0.49 27.36 39.63
C VAL A 760 0.31 26.24 40.32
N GLU A 761 1.10 26.53 41.34
CA GLU A 761 1.86 25.53 42.11
C GLU A 761 0.94 24.48 42.76
N GLY A 762 -0.23 24.90 43.25
CA GLY A 762 -1.25 23.99 43.79
C GLY A 762 -1.84 23.06 42.73
N LEU A 763 -2.10 23.55 41.51
CA LEU A 763 -2.62 22.75 40.40
C LEU A 763 -1.55 21.80 39.82
N THR A 764 -0.30 22.25 39.74
CA THR A 764 0.84 21.44 39.27
C THR A 764 1.15 20.30 40.26
N SER A 765 1.08 20.58 41.56
CA SER A 765 1.23 19.57 42.61
C SER A 765 0.09 18.53 42.59
N LEU A 766 -1.15 18.96 42.28
CA LEU A 766 -2.31 18.07 42.15
C LEU A 766 -2.21 17.16 40.91
N MET A 767 -1.69 17.68 39.79
CA MET A 767 -1.42 16.90 38.57
C MET A 767 -0.28 15.90 38.76
N ALA A 768 0.80 16.29 39.44
CA ALA A 768 1.91 15.40 39.78
C ALA A 768 1.46 14.25 40.70
N ALA A 769 0.61 14.53 41.68
CA ALA A 769 0.05 13.52 42.59
C ALA A 769 -0.94 12.56 41.89
N THR A 770 -1.72 13.03 40.90
CA THR A 770 -2.63 12.16 40.12
C THR A 770 -1.93 11.32 39.06
N LEU A 771 -0.81 11.78 38.50
CA LEU A 771 -0.04 11.07 37.47
C LEU A 771 1.10 10.20 38.03
N GLY A 772 1.52 10.44 39.28
CA GLY A 772 2.57 9.72 39.99
C GLY A 772 2.18 8.37 40.60
N GLY A 773 0.92 7.92 40.46
CA GLY A 773 0.48 6.60 40.91
C GLY A 773 1.25 5.47 40.22
N LYS A 774 2.06 4.73 41.01
CA LYS A 774 2.95 3.64 40.56
C LYS A 774 2.18 2.52 39.83
N GLY A 775 1.98 2.65 38.51
CA GLY A 775 1.30 1.61 37.72
C GLY A 775 1.18 1.86 36.21
N SER A 776 1.94 2.79 35.63
CA SER A 776 1.79 3.17 34.21
C SER A 776 2.93 2.66 33.32
N ARG A 777 2.57 1.80 32.34
CA ARG A 777 3.44 1.21 31.28
C ARG A 777 3.99 2.21 30.24
N ASN A 778 3.95 3.53 30.44
CA ASN A 778 4.44 4.49 29.45
C ASN A 778 5.24 5.65 30.10
N ARG A 779 6.51 5.38 30.45
CA ARG A 779 7.39 6.32 31.17
C ARG A 779 7.75 7.56 30.36
N GLU A 780 7.82 7.48 29.04
CA GLU A 780 8.29 8.60 28.21
C GLU A 780 7.18 9.62 27.88
N SER A 781 5.93 9.16 27.70
CA SER A 781 4.79 10.07 27.61
C SER A 781 4.50 10.79 28.93
N ASN A 782 4.68 10.11 30.07
CA ASN A 782 4.53 10.74 31.38
C ASN A 782 5.67 11.75 31.66
N ARG A 783 6.91 11.46 31.22
CA ARG A 783 8.04 12.39 31.34
C ARG A 783 7.83 13.66 30.49
N ARG A 784 7.37 13.53 29.24
CA ARG A 784 7.06 14.70 28.39
C ARG A 784 5.90 15.56 28.90
N VAL A 785 4.93 14.96 29.60
CA VAL A 785 3.83 15.70 30.25
C VAL A 785 4.31 16.39 31.53
N LEU A 786 5.27 15.81 32.26
CA LEU A 786 5.91 16.43 33.42
C LEU A 786 6.88 17.56 32.99
N ASP A 787 7.69 17.34 31.95
CA ASP A 787 8.58 18.37 31.38
C ASP A 787 7.78 19.56 30.79
N PHE A 788 6.59 19.30 30.24
CA PHE A 788 5.64 20.33 29.79
C PHE A 788 4.98 21.08 30.97
N ALA A 789 4.69 20.41 32.08
CA ALA A 789 4.16 21.03 33.29
C ALA A 789 5.22 21.90 34.00
N ASP A 790 6.48 21.47 34.01
CA ASP A 790 7.61 22.26 34.53
C ASP A 790 7.93 23.45 33.62
N GLY A 791 7.80 23.30 32.29
CA GLY A 791 7.96 24.40 31.32
C GLY A 791 6.86 25.47 31.39
N LEU A 792 5.61 25.09 31.71
CA LEU A 792 4.50 26.02 31.93
C LEU A 792 4.71 26.94 33.16
N GLY A 793 5.50 26.50 34.15
CA GLY A 793 5.86 27.31 35.31
C GLY A 793 6.89 28.41 35.03
N ALA A 794 7.63 28.30 33.92
CA ALA A 794 8.79 29.16 33.64
C ALA A 794 8.57 30.25 32.59
N ALA A 795 7.53 30.16 31.73
CA ALA A 795 7.53 30.92 30.46
C ALA A 795 6.26 31.71 30.06
N PHE A 796 5.17 31.77 30.85
CA PHE A 796 3.93 32.41 30.37
C PHE A 796 3.27 33.41 31.33
N ASP A 797 2.66 34.43 30.70
CA ASP A 797 1.73 35.37 31.32
C ASP A 797 0.55 34.59 31.96
N THR A 798 0.39 34.80 33.26
CA THR A 798 -0.37 33.94 34.20
C THR A 798 -1.84 33.71 33.84
N GLU A 799 -2.44 34.48 32.94
CA GLU A 799 -3.86 34.37 32.58
C GLU A 799 -4.15 33.28 31.53
N LEU A 800 -3.26 33.07 30.56
CA LEU A 800 -3.43 32.08 29.50
C LEU A 800 -3.20 30.65 30.04
N ALA A 801 -2.18 30.49 30.90
CA ALA A 801 -1.85 29.22 31.56
C ALA A 801 -2.99 28.74 32.48
N VAL A 802 -3.63 29.66 33.24
CA VAL A 802 -4.77 29.33 34.10
C VAL A 802 -6.02 28.97 33.29
N ARG A 803 -6.26 29.59 32.12
CA ARG A 803 -7.35 29.20 31.21
C ARG A 803 -7.11 27.82 30.60
N GLN A 804 -5.90 27.52 30.14
CA GLN A 804 -5.56 26.21 29.56
C GLN A 804 -5.61 25.09 30.60
N ALA A 805 -5.15 25.31 31.83
CA ALA A 805 -5.25 24.34 32.92
C ALA A 805 -6.71 24.04 33.32
N ARG A 806 -7.58 25.06 33.33
CA ARG A 806 -9.03 24.89 33.60
C ARG A 806 -9.78 24.15 32.48
N VAL A 807 -9.37 24.33 31.23
CA VAL A 807 -9.89 23.55 30.09
C VAL A 807 -9.47 22.09 30.20
N HIS A 808 -8.22 21.84 30.60
CA HIS A 808 -7.70 20.47 30.79
C HIS A 808 -8.36 19.71 31.95
N MET A 809 -8.62 20.34 33.10
CA MET A 809 -9.29 19.66 34.23
C MET A 809 -10.77 19.34 33.97
N ARG A 810 -11.45 20.08 33.09
CA ARG A 810 -12.86 19.83 32.76
C ARG A 810 -13.07 18.67 31.78
N CYS A 811 -12.04 18.21 31.09
CA CYS A 811 -12.14 17.22 30.00
C CYS A 811 -11.68 15.79 30.37
N TYR A 812 -11.49 15.47 31.65
CA TYR A 812 -10.85 14.22 32.09
C TYR A 812 -11.79 13.00 32.19
N VAL A 813 -12.24 12.49 31.04
CA VAL A 813 -12.62 11.08 30.86
C VAL A 813 -12.31 10.71 29.42
N TRP A 814 -11.24 9.95 29.13
CA TRP A 814 -11.05 9.09 27.94
C TRP A 814 -9.74 8.27 27.99
N SER A 815 -9.63 7.25 27.13
CA SER A 815 -8.67 6.13 27.19
C SER A 815 -7.23 6.45 26.72
N LYS A 816 -6.26 5.60 27.08
CA LYS A 816 -4.80 5.76 26.87
C LYS A 816 -4.34 5.96 25.42
N GLU A 817 -5.10 5.52 24.42
CA GLU A 817 -4.70 5.60 23.00
C GLU A 817 -5.04 6.97 22.38
N GLN A 818 -6.04 7.68 22.91
CA GLN A 818 -6.45 9.00 22.40
C GLN A 818 -5.54 10.13 22.89
N ALA A 819 -5.00 10.02 24.12
CA ALA A 819 -4.03 10.99 24.64
C ALA A 819 -2.73 11.07 23.81
N VAL A 820 -2.31 9.96 23.19
CA VAL A 820 -1.09 9.88 22.36
C VAL A 820 -1.31 10.50 20.98
N VAL A 821 -2.52 10.38 20.42
CA VAL A 821 -2.91 10.99 19.14
C VAL A 821 -3.09 12.50 19.28
N THR A 822 -3.72 12.96 20.36
CA THR A 822 -3.88 14.39 20.65
C THR A 822 -2.53 15.06 20.96
N ALA A 823 -1.64 14.41 21.72
CA ALA A 823 -0.28 14.93 21.96
C ALA A 823 0.58 15.01 20.68
N ARG A 824 0.40 14.08 19.74
CA ARG A 824 1.07 14.15 18.42
C ARG A 824 0.50 15.26 17.53
N LEU A 825 -0.82 15.43 17.50
CA LEU A 825 -1.49 16.50 16.75
C LEU A 825 -1.09 17.90 17.27
N MET A 826 -1.01 18.08 18.60
CA MET A 826 -0.57 19.34 19.20
C MET A 826 0.94 19.62 19.01
N SER A 827 1.79 18.58 18.97
CA SER A 827 3.22 18.76 18.62
C SER A 827 3.45 19.15 17.15
N MET A 828 2.49 18.84 16.28
CA MET A 828 2.50 19.25 14.87
C MET A 828 1.94 20.66 14.68
N GLU A 829 0.93 21.06 15.46
CA GLU A 829 0.43 22.44 15.51
C GLU A 829 1.44 23.42 16.14
N SER A 830 2.15 23.04 17.20
CA SER A 830 3.21 23.88 17.79
C SER A 830 4.33 24.17 16.79
N ARG A 831 4.84 23.16 16.06
CA ARG A 831 5.88 23.40 15.05
C ARG A 831 5.41 24.22 13.85
N ALA A 832 4.12 24.17 13.53
CA ALA A 832 3.51 24.99 12.49
C ALA A 832 3.25 26.43 12.97
N LEU A 833 2.96 26.62 14.26
CA LEU A 833 2.85 27.93 14.92
C LEU A 833 4.21 28.57 15.13
N ASP A 834 5.24 27.82 15.56
CA ASP A 834 6.62 28.30 15.73
C ASP A 834 7.21 28.77 14.38
N GLY A 835 6.88 28.10 13.27
CA GLY A 835 7.25 28.51 11.92
C GLY A 835 6.48 29.74 11.43
N LEU A 836 5.18 29.84 11.75
CA LEU A 836 4.36 31.00 11.41
C LEU A 836 4.73 32.24 12.25
N GLU A 837 5.12 32.04 13.51
CA GLU A 837 5.58 33.09 14.41
C GLU A 837 6.96 33.58 13.98
N ALA A 838 7.87 32.69 13.53
CA ALA A 838 9.14 33.09 12.92
C ALA A 838 8.95 33.85 11.59
N ASP A 839 8.01 33.42 10.73
CA ASP A 839 7.69 34.11 9.47
C ASP A 839 7.00 35.46 9.72
N VAL A 840 6.09 35.55 10.69
CA VAL A 840 5.43 36.81 11.10
C VAL A 840 6.42 37.75 11.78
N GLN A 841 7.33 37.24 12.62
CA GLN A 841 8.39 38.04 13.25
C GLN A 841 9.38 38.55 12.19
N SER A 842 9.74 37.71 11.20
CA SER A 842 10.55 38.14 10.04
C SER A 842 9.85 39.21 9.20
N VAL A 843 8.53 39.12 9.03
CA VAL A 843 7.73 40.13 8.32
C VAL A 843 7.63 41.43 9.13
N ILE A 844 7.44 41.35 10.45
CA ILE A 844 7.41 42.50 11.37
C ILE A 844 8.79 43.19 11.47
N GLU A 845 9.89 42.43 11.48
CA GLU A 845 11.25 42.96 11.48
C GLU A 845 11.66 43.56 10.12
N SER A 846 11.11 43.04 9.01
CA SER A 846 11.29 43.60 7.66
C SER A 846 10.42 44.84 7.40
N ALA A 847 9.30 44.98 8.10
CA ALA A 847 8.38 46.11 8.02
C ALA A 847 8.75 47.18 9.05
N GLY A 848 9.77 47.97 8.73
CA GLY A 848 10.19 49.11 9.55
C GLY A 848 9.02 50.05 9.91
N ARG A 849 8.72 50.12 11.21
CA ARG A 849 7.93 51.16 11.92
C ARG A 849 6.93 51.96 11.07
N GLN A 850 5.73 51.40 10.84
CA GLN A 850 4.50 52.20 10.90
C GLN A 850 3.35 51.34 11.47
N PRO A 851 2.52 51.89 12.37
CA PRO A 851 1.37 51.17 12.92
C PRO A 851 0.19 51.34 11.97
N VAL A 852 -0.47 50.24 11.59
CA VAL A 852 -1.83 50.29 11.05
C VAL A 852 -2.66 49.15 11.64
N ASP A 853 -3.82 49.57 12.14
CA ASP A 853 -5.00 48.92 12.77
C ASP A 853 -5.21 47.41 12.57
#